data_AF-A0A137PGY2-F1
#
_entry.id   AF-A0A137PGY2-F1
#
_cell.length_a   1.000
_cell.length_b   1.000
_cell.length_c   1.000
_cell.angle_alpha   90.00
_cell.angle_beta   90.00
_cell.angle_gamma   90.00
#
_symmetry.space_group_name_H-M   'P 1'
#
loop_
_entity.id
_entity.type
_entity.pdbx_description
1 polymer ?
#
loop_
_entity_poly.entity_id
_entity_poly.type
_entity_poly.pdbx_seq_one_letter_code
_entity_poly.pdbx_strand_id
1 'polypeptide(L)'
;MRGYSNIIVLLLSTILWSSYVYAVPAFNTPNDYDLNGNKCPLPTKKGVKCPTLCVSDVKQCPEKVSSSCPQGQTFCHDGLCHDSCPTDIVNPCSCGAGNTSWTLYPCSTTSTVLVNLPNFNYTLLNSQTSEQCSKSFGLQNTPKVYDGSDPGSSMWAICPPPPAPVFTYREPMWIAVFSIVALQALFLMVWHSYKTFAERNVSHMIASEFPPSANETGLVDSMQEKSASSKNQNIQIDDNETLEGSSSTFKIQGFVPNFLGIIGIGTIIAMSFGWGIYLAVITADYYGAVTGTNYGIAHDSYDLSSVMFICVWVSATTWFVILNVFKAHLTNYFRIQVNPLEAKYIQVKKPKATIIMMDDSSKVLHFVRNIQAFLSHALGWDVLITTAPLEKTGTNRLYFNYHCTRFVYHEKVKYFAPHQFELGTTSDDFIKQSSGLSTEEADRRLELKGPNFISVKVDSFIVSLLLEFTGFFYMYQIMIMWLFYYLDYYQIGLVDTAVILISAMIKVYIRRNSELRVKKMAEHQSQVRVLRDNKWVTLSSSLIIPGDVIAVERSQVLSCDAVVISGNIVVDESSLTGEPLPIRKFTVNDDQPTYDRHGASKIHTLFAGTTVAQVTPASDEDYVKALVYETATSTDKGQLVHKILFPVGISFIFDEQLKIVIIILACWGIFLFAMGLWLMKKSPTASWFYGMFCLAQILSPLLPAALVVGQSVAADRLRKKKVYCVDLPRIIIAGKVQIFCFDKTGTLTKEGLEFYG
;
A
#
# COMPACT_ATOMS: atom_id res chain seq x y z
N MET A 1 8.23 20.97 -6.61
CA MET A 1 7.77 21.46 -7.94
C MET A 1 8.62 20.95 -9.11
N ARG A 2 9.97 21.00 -9.10
CA ARG A 2 10.81 20.50 -10.22
C ARG A 2 10.62 19.01 -10.58
N GLY A 3 10.39 18.13 -9.61
CA GLY A 3 10.15 16.70 -9.88
C GLY A 3 8.81 16.39 -10.57
N TYR A 4 7.78 17.23 -10.33
CA TYR A 4 6.43 17.02 -10.86
C TYR A 4 6.33 17.35 -12.35
N SER A 5 7.08 18.36 -12.81
CA SER A 5 7.18 18.70 -14.24
C SER A 5 7.90 17.59 -15.02
N ASN A 6 8.93 16.97 -14.45
CA ASN A 6 9.77 16.02 -15.18
C ASN A 6 9.07 14.67 -15.44
N ILE A 7 8.23 14.20 -14.52
CA ILE A 7 7.49 12.94 -14.70
C ILE A 7 6.36 13.11 -15.72
N ILE A 8 5.66 14.24 -15.69
CA ILE A 8 4.64 14.60 -16.68
C ILE A 8 5.27 14.77 -18.06
N VAL A 9 6.46 15.39 -18.15
CA VAL A 9 7.23 15.50 -19.40
C VAL A 9 7.72 14.14 -19.90
N LEU A 10 8.13 13.22 -19.02
CA LEU A 10 8.57 11.88 -19.44
C LEU A 10 7.40 11.05 -19.98
N LEU A 11 6.24 11.10 -19.31
CA LEU A 11 5.00 10.44 -19.77
C LEU A 11 4.45 11.07 -21.07
N LEU A 12 4.54 12.40 -21.21
CA LEU A 12 4.18 13.07 -22.47
C LEU A 12 5.18 12.74 -23.59
N SER A 13 6.47 12.59 -23.27
CA SER A 13 7.52 12.26 -24.25
C SER A 13 7.38 10.84 -24.81
N THR A 14 6.94 9.86 -24.01
CA THR A 14 6.69 8.49 -24.49
C THR A 14 5.43 8.40 -25.36
N ILE A 15 4.40 9.21 -25.06
CA ILE A 15 3.19 9.36 -25.89
C ILE A 15 3.51 10.07 -27.22
N LEU A 16 4.42 11.06 -27.20
CA LEU A 16 4.92 11.75 -28.40
C LEU A 16 5.86 10.88 -29.25
N TRP A 17 6.61 9.95 -28.65
CA TRP A 17 7.46 9.04 -29.41
C TRP A 17 6.69 7.88 -30.07
N SER A 18 5.58 7.42 -29.47
CA SER A 18 4.73 6.40 -30.10
C SER A 18 4.03 6.87 -31.37
N SER A 19 3.96 8.18 -31.62
CA SER A 19 3.32 8.78 -32.80
C SER A 19 4.27 8.95 -33.99
N TYR A 20 5.57 8.67 -33.86
CA TYR A 20 6.58 8.95 -34.90
C TYR A 20 7.28 7.71 -35.52
N VAL A 21 6.95 6.49 -35.13
CA VAL A 21 7.60 5.28 -35.68
C VAL A 21 6.81 4.72 -36.86
N TYR A 22 7.02 5.30 -38.05
CA TYR A 22 6.60 4.69 -39.32
C TYR A 22 7.67 3.74 -39.85
N ALA A 23 7.79 2.56 -39.25
CA ALA A 23 8.47 1.43 -39.87
C ALA A 23 7.41 0.46 -40.39
N VAL A 24 7.32 0.29 -41.72
CA VAL A 24 6.35 -0.56 -42.41
C VAL A 24 6.93 -1.99 -42.52
N PRO A 25 6.33 -3.01 -41.86
CA PRO A 25 6.63 -4.40 -42.18
C PRO A 25 5.65 -4.90 -43.25
N ALA A 26 6.18 -5.58 -44.27
CA ALA A 26 5.40 -6.26 -45.28
C ALA A 26 4.82 -7.56 -44.69
N PHE A 27 3.57 -7.51 -44.23
CA PHE A 27 2.77 -8.72 -43.99
C PHE A 27 2.11 -9.13 -45.31
N ASN A 28 2.02 -10.44 -45.58
CA ASN A 28 1.31 -10.95 -46.76
C ASN A 28 -0.12 -10.42 -46.74
N THR A 29 -0.45 -9.57 -47.72
CA THR A 29 -1.81 -9.06 -47.87
C THR A 29 -2.67 -10.13 -48.56
N PRO A 30 -3.94 -10.32 -48.19
CA PRO A 30 -4.84 -11.16 -48.98
C PRO A 30 -4.92 -10.58 -50.41
N ASN A 31 -4.60 -11.39 -51.43
CA ASN A 31 -4.27 -11.05 -52.84
C ASN A 31 -2.79 -10.78 -53.20
N ASP A 32 -1.87 -10.81 -52.24
CA ASP A 32 -0.43 -10.72 -52.50
C ASP A 32 0.26 -12.08 -52.69
N TYR A 33 1.49 -12.01 -53.19
CA TYR A 33 2.40 -13.15 -53.27
C TYR A 33 3.00 -13.46 -51.90
N ASP A 34 3.15 -14.74 -51.56
CA ASP A 34 3.98 -15.15 -50.43
C ASP A 34 5.47 -14.81 -50.69
N LEU A 35 6.32 -14.98 -49.68
CA LEU A 35 7.78 -14.76 -49.78
C LEU A 35 8.47 -15.65 -50.84
N ASN A 36 7.77 -16.64 -51.40
CA ASN A 36 8.23 -17.58 -52.41
C ASN A 36 7.60 -17.32 -53.81
N GLY A 37 6.83 -16.25 -53.98
CA GLY A 37 6.21 -15.89 -55.26
C GLY A 37 4.92 -16.66 -55.60
N ASN A 38 4.31 -17.36 -54.62
CA ASN A 38 3.04 -18.06 -54.81
C ASN A 38 1.87 -17.18 -54.36
N LYS A 39 0.84 -17.07 -55.20
CA LYS A 39 -0.40 -16.35 -54.84
C LYS A 39 -1.22 -17.22 -53.88
N CYS A 40 -1.48 -16.74 -52.67
CA CYS A 40 -2.29 -17.48 -51.70
C CYS A 40 -3.73 -17.69 -52.23
N PRO A 41 -4.26 -18.93 -52.26
CA PRO A 41 -5.63 -19.18 -52.72
C PRO A 41 -6.65 -18.64 -51.73
N LEU A 42 -7.71 -18.00 -52.25
CA LEU A 42 -8.76 -17.41 -51.45
C LEU A 42 -9.67 -18.51 -50.86
N PRO A 43 -9.89 -18.56 -49.53
CA PRO A 43 -10.74 -19.58 -48.93
C PRO A 43 -12.21 -19.39 -49.32
N THR A 44 -12.95 -20.49 -49.47
CA THR A 44 -14.41 -20.45 -49.70
C THR A 44 -15.14 -20.20 -48.38
N LYS A 45 -15.88 -19.10 -48.28
CA LYS A 45 -16.73 -18.81 -47.11
C LYS A 45 -18.08 -19.51 -47.29
N LYS A 46 -18.36 -20.51 -46.46
CA LYS A 46 -19.59 -21.31 -46.52
C LYS A 46 -20.73 -20.69 -45.70
N GLY A 47 -21.97 -20.87 -46.16
CA GLY A 47 -23.17 -20.54 -45.37
C GLY A 47 -23.46 -19.05 -45.21
N VAL A 48 -23.22 -18.23 -46.23
CA VAL A 48 -23.55 -16.80 -46.20
C VAL A 48 -25.03 -16.60 -46.54
N LYS A 49 -25.77 -15.90 -45.68
CA LYS A 49 -27.19 -15.58 -45.88
C LYS A 49 -27.36 -14.52 -46.99
N CYS A 50 -28.27 -14.76 -47.92
CA CYS A 50 -28.61 -13.77 -48.94
C CYS A 50 -29.37 -12.57 -48.35
N PRO A 51 -29.07 -11.33 -48.80
CA PRO A 51 -29.81 -10.13 -48.42
C PRO A 51 -31.22 -10.14 -49.00
N THR A 52 -32.13 -9.33 -48.46
CA THR A 52 -33.52 -9.23 -48.96
C THR A 52 -33.53 -8.62 -50.36
N LEU A 53 -34.26 -9.26 -51.28
CA LEU A 53 -34.49 -8.75 -52.63
C LEU A 53 -35.66 -7.77 -52.61
N CYS A 54 -35.48 -6.60 -53.20
CA CYS A 54 -36.49 -5.56 -53.31
C CYS A 54 -36.84 -5.32 -54.77
N VAL A 55 -38.13 -5.30 -55.10
CA VAL A 55 -38.64 -5.23 -56.48
C VAL A 55 -39.71 -4.14 -56.64
N SER A 56 -39.83 -3.59 -57.84
CA SER A 56 -40.84 -2.57 -58.17
C SER A 56 -42.29 -3.09 -58.16
N ASP A 57 -42.48 -4.36 -58.51
CA ASP A 57 -43.77 -5.07 -58.44
C ASP A 57 -43.54 -6.43 -57.77
N VAL A 58 -44.39 -6.79 -56.80
CA VAL A 58 -44.33 -8.05 -56.04
C VAL A 58 -44.35 -9.28 -56.96
N LYS A 59 -44.94 -9.16 -58.16
CA LYS A 59 -44.96 -10.23 -59.17
C LYS A 59 -43.58 -10.55 -59.76
N GLN A 60 -42.58 -9.69 -59.58
CA GLN A 60 -41.20 -9.90 -60.04
C GLN A 60 -40.36 -10.72 -59.05
N CYS A 61 -40.91 -11.12 -57.90
CA CYS A 61 -40.22 -11.99 -56.96
C CYS A 61 -40.08 -13.42 -57.53
N PRO A 62 -38.88 -14.04 -57.45
CA PRO A 62 -38.69 -15.44 -57.84
C PRO A 62 -39.58 -16.39 -57.02
N GLU A 63 -40.03 -17.51 -57.60
CA GLU A 63 -40.92 -18.48 -56.95
C GLU A 63 -40.39 -19.01 -55.59
N LYS A 64 -39.07 -19.02 -55.38
CA LYS A 64 -38.43 -19.41 -54.10
C LYS A 64 -38.68 -18.42 -52.94
N VAL A 65 -39.11 -17.19 -53.25
CA VAL A 65 -39.29 -16.06 -52.32
C VAL A 65 -40.59 -15.29 -52.61
N SER A 66 -41.44 -15.82 -53.50
CA SER A 66 -42.72 -15.21 -53.83
C SER A 66 -43.68 -15.36 -52.65
N SER A 67 -44.28 -14.25 -52.24
CA SER A 67 -45.32 -14.23 -51.20
C SER A 67 -46.66 -13.97 -51.88
N SER A 68 -47.57 -14.95 -51.84
CA SER A 68 -48.97 -14.77 -52.18
C SER A 68 -49.77 -14.58 -50.89
N CYS A 69 -50.47 -13.45 -50.77
CA CYS A 69 -51.31 -13.20 -49.60
C CYS A 69 -52.60 -14.05 -49.64
N PRO A 70 -53.12 -14.49 -48.47
CA PRO A 70 -54.44 -15.10 -48.36
C PRO A 70 -55.55 -14.16 -48.90
N GLN A 71 -56.68 -14.73 -49.31
CA GLN A 71 -57.81 -13.95 -49.83
C GLN A 71 -58.28 -12.91 -48.80
N GLY A 72 -58.22 -11.62 -49.17
CA GLY A 72 -58.63 -10.48 -48.32
C GLY A 72 -57.49 -9.64 -47.75
N GLN A 73 -56.23 -10.04 -47.93
CA GLN A 73 -55.06 -9.30 -47.43
C GLN A 73 -54.24 -8.67 -48.54
N THR A 74 -53.72 -7.47 -48.30
CA THR A 74 -52.82 -6.73 -49.17
C THR A 74 -51.37 -6.85 -48.70
N PHE A 75 -50.44 -7.02 -49.63
CA PHE A 75 -49.01 -7.05 -49.35
C PHE A 75 -48.49 -5.63 -49.08
N CYS A 76 -48.01 -5.36 -47.87
CA CYS A 76 -47.60 -4.04 -47.44
C CYS A 76 -46.08 -3.84 -47.52
N HIS A 77 -45.64 -2.60 -47.30
CA HIS A 77 -44.24 -2.17 -47.47
C HIS A 77 -43.23 -2.77 -46.47
N ASP A 78 -43.69 -3.56 -45.49
CA ASP A 78 -42.88 -4.34 -44.55
C ASP A 78 -42.55 -5.76 -45.05
N GLY A 79 -43.16 -6.19 -46.16
CA GLY A 79 -43.00 -7.54 -46.69
C GLY A 79 -43.93 -8.57 -46.07
N LEU A 80 -44.97 -8.13 -45.36
CA LEU A 80 -46.00 -8.97 -44.76
C LEU A 80 -47.39 -8.65 -45.34
N CYS A 81 -48.30 -9.61 -45.23
CA CYS A 81 -49.69 -9.46 -45.65
C CYS A 81 -50.51 -8.90 -44.48
N HIS A 82 -51.18 -7.76 -44.69
CA HIS A 82 -52.08 -7.14 -43.72
C HIS A 82 -53.47 -6.95 -44.32
N ASP A 83 -54.49 -6.83 -43.47
CA ASP A 83 -55.86 -6.55 -43.90
C ASP A 83 -56.01 -5.11 -44.47
N SER A 84 -55.15 -4.18 -44.02
CA SER A 84 -54.98 -2.83 -44.58
C SER A 84 -53.58 -2.32 -44.26
N CYS A 85 -52.92 -1.56 -45.16
CA CYS A 85 -51.55 -1.08 -44.94
C CYS A 85 -51.51 0.23 -44.15
N PRO A 86 -51.01 0.25 -42.89
CA PRO A 86 -50.79 1.49 -42.14
C PRO A 86 -49.72 2.39 -42.78
N THR A 87 -49.84 3.71 -42.59
CA THR A 87 -48.98 4.73 -43.21
C THR A 87 -47.58 4.85 -42.58
N ASP A 88 -47.38 4.34 -41.36
CA ASP A 88 -46.13 4.47 -40.60
C ASP A 88 -45.22 3.22 -40.71
N ILE A 89 -45.41 2.40 -41.75
CA ILE A 89 -44.61 1.19 -41.96
C ILE A 89 -43.20 1.56 -42.45
N VAL A 90 -42.17 1.13 -41.71
CA VAL A 90 -40.76 1.26 -42.13
C VAL A 90 -40.47 0.24 -43.21
N ASN A 91 -40.16 0.71 -44.42
CA ASN A 91 -39.79 -0.14 -45.55
C ASN A 91 -38.34 -0.64 -45.40
N PRO A 92 -38.08 -1.96 -45.29
CA PRO A 92 -36.72 -2.50 -45.23
C PRO A 92 -35.87 -2.17 -46.46
N CYS A 93 -36.51 -1.93 -47.62
CA CYS A 93 -35.86 -1.62 -48.89
C CYS A 93 -35.37 -0.17 -49.00
N SER A 94 -35.87 0.76 -48.17
CA SER A 94 -35.46 2.16 -48.19
C SER A 94 -34.25 2.45 -47.30
N CYS A 95 -33.71 1.46 -46.60
CA CYS A 95 -32.49 1.59 -45.79
C CYS A 95 -32.47 2.78 -44.82
N GLY A 96 -33.65 3.21 -44.34
CA GLY A 96 -33.80 4.36 -43.44
C GLY A 96 -33.63 5.73 -44.10
N ALA A 97 -33.43 5.81 -45.42
CA ALA A 97 -33.58 7.05 -46.16
C ALA A 97 -35.07 7.44 -46.16
N GLY A 98 -35.40 8.66 -45.73
CA GLY A 98 -36.77 9.20 -45.82
C GLY A 98 -37.30 9.21 -47.27
N ASN A 99 -38.54 9.65 -47.48
CA ASN A 99 -39.27 9.64 -48.76
C ASN A 99 -38.39 9.62 -50.02
N THR A 100 -38.08 8.42 -50.51
CA THR A 100 -37.40 8.21 -51.79
C THR A 100 -38.39 8.43 -52.93
N SER A 101 -37.93 8.90 -54.09
CA SER A 101 -38.78 9.10 -55.28
C SER A 101 -39.27 7.78 -55.91
N TRP A 102 -38.79 6.65 -55.40
CA TRP A 102 -39.07 5.29 -55.85
C TRP A 102 -39.57 4.43 -54.68
N THR A 103 -40.59 3.62 -54.94
CA THR A 103 -41.20 2.70 -53.97
C THR A 103 -40.93 1.26 -54.39
N LEU A 104 -40.20 0.51 -53.56
CA LEU A 104 -39.92 -0.91 -53.78
C LEU A 104 -40.59 -1.76 -52.69
N TYR A 105 -40.94 -2.98 -53.05
CA TYR A 105 -41.51 -3.98 -52.15
C TYR A 105 -40.46 -5.07 -51.85
N PRO A 106 -40.24 -5.43 -50.58
CA PRO A 106 -39.37 -6.55 -50.23
C PRO A 106 -40.04 -7.88 -50.59
N CYS A 107 -39.32 -8.79 -51.24
CA CYS A 107 -39.75 -10.18 -51.38
C CYS A 107 -39.69 -10.89 -50.01
N SER A 108 -40.52 -11.92 -49.82
CA SER A 108 -40.75 -12.61 -48.55
C SER A 108 -39.48 -12.85 -47.71
N THR A 109 -39.50 -12.43 -46.45
CA THR A 109 -38.37 -12.52 -45.51
C THR A 109 -38.20 -13.89 -44.84
N THR A 110 -39.15 -14.82 -45.07
CA THR A 110 -39.22 -16.12 -44.38
C THR A 110 -38.29 -17.21 -44.94
N SER A 111 -37.75 -17.07 -46.16
CA SER A 111 -36.82 -18.05 -46.73
C SER A 111 -35.36 -17.59 -46.64
N THR A 112 -34.62 -18.06 -45.62
CA THR A 112 -33.19 -17.78 -45.50
C THR A 112 -32.37 -18.65 -46.45
N VAL A 113 -32.19 -18.21 -47.69
CA VAL A 113 -31.32 -18.87 -48.66
C VAL A 113 -29.85 -18.65 -48.27
N LEU A 114 -29.11 -19.74 -48.13
CA LEU A 114 -27.67 -19.74 -47.82
C LEU A 114 -26.87 -20.03 -49.10
N VAL A 115 -25.85 -19.22 -49.38
CA VAL A 115 -24.92 -19.39 -50.51
C VAL A 115 -23.48 -19.55 -50.03
N ASN A 116 -22.66 -20.24 -50.82
CA ASN A 116 -21.23 -20.34 -50.59
C ASN A 116 -20.50 -19.34 -51.49
N LEU A 117 -19.58 -18.55 -50.91
CA LEU A 117 -18.77 -17.59 -51.65
C LEU A 117 -17.42 -18.23 -52.02
N PRO A 118 -17.23 -18.69 -53.27
CA PRO A 118 -15.92 -19.13 -53.74
C PRO A 118 -14.99 -17.92 -53.87
N ASN A 119 -13.69 -18.11 -53.59
CA ASN A 119 -12.69 -17.05 -53.68
C ASN A 119 -13.06 -15.78 -52.88
N PHE A 120 -13.32 -15.94 -51.58
CA PHE A 120 -13.83 -14.88 -50.72
C PHE A 120 -12.85 -13.70 -50.60
N ASN A 121 -13.26 -12.53 -51.06
CA ASN A 121 -12.51 -11.28 -50.90
C ASN A 121 -13.31 -10.28 -50.06
N TYR A 122 -12.72 -9.84 -48.95
CA TYR A 122 -13.40 -8.96 -47.97
C TYR A 122 -13.77 -7.59 -48.56
N THR A 123 -13.02 -7.05 -49.53
CA THR A 123 -13.29 -5.73 -50.13
C THR A 123 -14.48 -5.75 -51.09
N LEU A 124 -14.83 -6.92 -51.61
CA LEU A 124 -15.92 -7.11 -52.56
C LEU A 124 -17.07 -7.92 -51.96
N LEU A 125 -17.14 -8.02 -50.63
CA LEU A 125 -18.13 -8.83 -49.91
C LEU A 125 -19.56 -8.64 -50.43
N ASN A 126 -20.02 -7.39 -50.53
CA ASN A 126 -21.39 -7.08 -50.93
C ASN A 126 -21.66 -7.45 -52.40
N SER A 127 -20.68 -7.21 -53.27
CA SER A 127 -20.75 -7.55 -54.69
C SER A 127 -20.74 -9.07 -54.91
N GLN A 128 -19.79 -9.79 -54.29
CA GLN A 128 -19.70 -11.25 -54.37
C GLN A 128 -20.96 -11.94 -53.79
N THR A 129 -21.50 -11.40 -52.70
CA THR A 129 -22.75 -11.90 -52.11
C THR A 129 -23.92 -11.67 -53.05
N SER A 130 -24.05 -10.46 -53.62
CA SER A 130 -25.12 -10.16 -54.58
C SER A 130 -25.07 -11.04 -55.84
N GLU A 131 -23.88 -11.33 -56.37
CA GLU A 131 -23.70 -12.15 -57.56
C GLU A 131 -24.08 -13.62 -57.32
N GLN A 132 -23.58 -14.21 -56.23
CA GLN A 132 -23.87 -15.61 -55.88
C GLN A 132 -25.34 -15.80 -55.47
N CYS A 133 -25.93 -14.82 -54.79
CA CYS A 133 -27.36 -14.82 -54.50
C CYS A 133 -28.19 -14.72 -55.79
N SER A 134 -27.86 -13.80 -56.71
CA SER A 134 -28.56 -13.66 -57.98
C SER A 134 -28.55 -14.96 -58.81
N LYS A 135 -27.41 -15.67 -58.82
CA LYS A 135 -27.29 -17.01 -59.44
C LYS A 135 -28.16 -18.06 -58.76
N SER A 136 -28.23 -18.06 -57.42
CA SER A 136 -29.08 -18.98 -56.65
C SER A 136 -30.59 -18.74 -56.87
N PHE A 137 -30.97 -17.47 -57.10
CA PHE A 137 -32.34 -17.06 -57.38
C PHE A 137 -32.74 -17.14 -58.86
N GLY A 138 -31.80 -17.43 -59.78
CA GLY A 138 -32.09 -17.58 -61.21
C GLY A 138 -32.39 -16.28 -61.96
N LEU A 139 -31.92 -15.14 -61.45
CA LEU A 139 -32.11 -13.82 -62.07
C LEU A 139 -31.16 -13.65 -63.26
N GLN A 140 -31.66 -13.19 -64.42
CA GLN A 140 -30.83 -12.97 -65.63
C GLN A 140 -29.87 -11.79 -65.50
N ASN A 141 -30.26 -10.75 -64.74
CA ASN A 141 -29.43 -9.60 -64.42
C ASN A 141 -29.22 -9.54 -62.90
N THR A 142 -28.01 -9.22 -62.45
CA THR A 142 -27.69 -9.00 -61.04
C THR A 142 -28.29 -7.66 -60.59
N PRO A 143 -29.27 -7.64 -59.66
CA PRO A 143 -29.79 -6.41 -59.10
C PRO A 143 -28.67 -5.58 -58.47
N LYS A 144 -28.78 -4.24 -58.55
CA LYS A 144 -27.79 -3.36 -57.93
C LYS A 144 -27.83 -3.50 -56.41
N VAL A 145 -26.67 -3.34 -55.79
CA VAL A 145 -26.57 -3.13 -54.33
C VAL A 145 -26.97 -1.68 -54.05
N TYR A 146 -27.71 -1.42 -52.97
CA TYR A 146 -28.10 -0.07 -52.58
C TYR A 146 -26.88 0.87 -52.52
N ASP A 147 -26.89 1.90 -53.36
CA ASP A 147 -25.85 2.94 -53.43
C ASP A 147 -26.43 4.37 -53.28
N GLY A 148 -27.73 4.47 -52.99
CA GLY A 148 -28.47 5.74 -52.89
C GLY A 148 -28.93 6.34 -54.23
N SER A 149 -28.58 5.70 -55.36
CA SER A 149 -29.09 6.08 -56.69
C SER A 149 -30.39 5.35 -57.04
N ASP A 150 -31.06 5.76 -58.13
CA ASP A 150 -32.29 5.10 -58.60
C ASP A 150 -32.00 3.62 -58.95
N PRO A 151 -32.61 2.66 -58.21
CA PRO A 151 -32.32 1.23 -58.35
C PRO A 151 -32.94 0.59 -59.60
N GLY A 152 -33.85 1.28 -60.31
CA GLY A 152 -34.60 0.69 -61.42
C GLY A 152 -35.60 -0.37 -60.95
N SER A 153 -35.66 -1.54 -61.61
CA SER A 153 -36.71 -2.55 -61.35
C SER A 153 -36.46 -3.43 -60.11
N SER A 154 -35.20 -3.63 -59.71
CA SER A 154 -34.85 -4.48 -58.57
C SER A 154 -33.50 -4.11 -57.94
N MET A 155 -33.38 -4.29 -56.62
CA MET A 155 -32.14 -4.07 -55.85
C MET A 155 -32.02 -5.02 -54.65
N TRP A 156 -30.78 -5.21 -54.19
CA TRP A 156 -30.47 -5.90 -52.95
C TRP A 156 -30.44 -4.90 -51.78
N ALA A 157 -31.23 -5.16 -50.73
CA ALA A 157 -31.25 -4.36 -49.51
C ALA A 157 -30.00 -4.64 -48.65
N ILE A 158 -28.87 -4.08 -49.07
CA ILE A 158 -27.63 -4.03 -48.29
C ILE A 158 -27.41 -2.57 -47.91
N CYS A 159 -27.95 -2.17 -46.76
CA CYS A 159 -27.86 -0.80 -46.30
C CYS A 159 -26.42 -0.48 -45.87
N PRO A 160 -25.89 0.71 -46.21
CA PRO A 160 -24.62 1.15 -45.65
C PRO A 160 -24.75 1.17 -44.12
N PRO A 161 -23.71 0.74 -43.37
CA PRO A 161 -23.72 0.89 -41.93
C PRO A 161 -23.97 2.37 -41.61
N PRO A 162 -24.78 2.68 -40.57
CA PRO A 162 -24.95 4.07 -40.15
C PRO A 162 -23.56 4.70 -39.95
N PRO A 163 -23.38 5.99 -40.29
CA PRO A 163 -22.11 6.66 -40.08
C PRO A 163 -21.71 6.46 -38.61
N ALA A 164 -20.49 5.94 -38.40
CA ALA A 164 -20.01 5.66 -37.05
C ALA A 164 -20.20 6.92 -36.19
N PRO A 165 -20.90 6.84 -35.05
CA PRO A 165 -21.10 7.99 -34.19
C PRO A 165 -19.72 8.54 -33.82
N VAL A 166 -19.48 9.80 -34.17
CA VAL A 166 -18.21 10.45 -33.86
C VAL A 166 -18.17 10.66 -32.35
N PHE A 167 -17.18 10.08 -31.69
CA PHE A 167 -16.94 10.28 -30.27
C PHE A 167 -16.74 11.77 -29.99
N THR A 168 -17.66 12.40 -29.28
CA THR A 168 -17.56 13.82 -28.95
C THR A 168 -17.57 13.98 -27.45
N TYR A 169 -16.47 14.40 -26.81
CA TYR A 169 -16.31 14.64 -25.35
C TYR A 169 -17.39 15.48 -24.63
N ARG A 170 -18.44 15.90 -25.34
CA ARG A 170 -19.67 16.54 -24.92
C ARG A 170 -20.77 15.58 -24.49
N GLU A 171 -20.60 14.25 -24.52
CA GLU A 171 -21.65 13.37 -23.98
C GLU A 171 -21.87 13.65 -22.47
N PRO A 172 -23.11 13.60 -21.95
CA PRO A 172 -23.44 13.97 -20.57
C PRO A 172 -22.61 13.23 -19.51
N MET A 173 -22.24 11.98 -19.79
CA MET A 173 -21.42 11.16 -18.89
C MET A 173 -20.00 11.72 -18.72
N TRP A 174 -19.35 12.13 -19.81
CA TRP A 174 -18.01 12.73 -19.77
C TRP A 174 -18.02 14.11 -19.14
N ILE A 175 -19.05 14.91 -19.44
CA ILE A 175 -19.26 16.20 -18.77
C ILE A 175 -19.37 16.00 -17.26
N ALA A 176 -20.11 14.99 -16.79
CA ALA A 176 -20.23 14.69 -15.37
C ALA A 176 -18.86 14.31 -14.75
N VAL A 177 -18.10 13.42 -15.39
CA VAL A 177 -16.77 13.00 -14.91
C VAL A 177 -15.80 14.18 -14.85
N PHE A 178 -15.69 14.97 -15.92
CA PHE A 178 -14.83 16.14 -15.95
C PHE A 178 -15.25 17.19 -14.93
N SER A 179 -16.56 17.39 -14.73
CA SER A 179 -17.07 18.31 -13.72
C SER A 179 -16.72 17.87 -12.30
N ILE A 180 -16.86 16.57 -11.99
CA ILE A 180 -16.52 16.02 -10.66
C ILE A 180 -15.01 16.10 -10.41
N VAL A 181 -14.19 15.73 -11.41
CA VAL A 181 -12.72 15.81 -11.30
C VAL A 181 -12.25 17.27 -11.18
N ALA A 182 -12.82 18.18 -11.97
CA ALA A 182 -12.51 19.62 -11.90
C ALA A 182 -12.93 20.22 -10.55
N LEU A 183 -14.10 19.86 -10.03
CA LEU A 183 -14.56 20.29 -8.71
C LEU A 183 -13.62 19.78 -7.61
N GLN A 184 -13.17 18.52 -7.69
CA GLN A 184 -12.21 17.97 -6.74
C GLN A 184 -10.86 18.67 -6.83
N ALA A 185 -10.36 18.93 -8.04
CA ALA A 185 -9.11 19.67 -8.25
C ALA A 185 -9.21 21.09 -7.67
N LEU A 186 -10.32 21.79 -7.94
CA LEU A 186 -10.59 23.12 -7.39
C LEU A 186 -10.65 23.09 -5.86
N PHE A 187 -11.33 22.11 -5.26
CA PHE A 187 -11.35 21.92 -3.82
C PHE A 187 -9.94 21.71 -3.23
N LEU A 188 -9.11 20.87 -3.87
CA LEU A 188 -7.73 20.63 -3.42
C LEU A 188 -6.86 21.87 -3.56
N MET A 189 -7.02 22.68 -4.62
CA MET A 189 -6.31 23.95 -4.78
C MET A 189 -6.73 25.00 -3.75
N VAL A 190 -8.04 25.10 -3.48
CA VAL A 190 -8.58 25.99 -2.44
C VAL A 190 -8.07 25.55 -1.07
N TRP A 191 -8.12 24.25 -0.76
CA TRP A 191 -7.58 23.69 0.47
C TRP A 191 -6.08 23.96 0.61
N HIS A 192 -5.30 23.76 -0.46
CA HIS A 192 -3.86 24.02 -0.44
C HIS A 192 -3.55 25.49 -0.19
N SER A 193 -4.29 26.39 -0.83
CA SER A 193 -4.15 27.84 -0.65
C SER A 193 -4.53 28.26 0.76
N TYR A 194 -5.67 27.76 1.26
CA TYR A 194 -6.14 27.99 2.63
C TYR A 194 -5.13 27.48 3.66
N LYS A 195 -4.62 26.25 3.49
CA LYS A 195 -3.61 25.66 4.35
C LYS A 195 -2.33 26.49 4.37
N THR A 196 -1.81 26.84 3.19
CA THR A 196 -0.57 27.63 3.07
C THR A 196 -0.73 29.00 3.72
N PHE A 197 -1.88 29.64 3.56
CA PHE A 197 -2.19 30.92 4.22
C PHE A 197 -2.27 30.78 5.75
N ALA A 198 -2.99 29.76 6.25
CA ALA A 198 -3.14 29.51 7.68
C ALA A 198 -1.80 29.16 8.37
N GLU A 199 -0.96 28.37 7.70
CA GLU A 199 0.33 27.92 8.24
C GLU A 199 1.45 28.97 8.11
N ARG A 200 1.28 29.98 7.26
CA ARG A 200 2.28 31.05 7.07
C ARG A 200 2.55 31.82 8.37
N ASN A 201 1.50 32.15 9.13
CA ASN A 201 1.63 32.85 10.40
C ASN A 201 2.35 32.00 11.44
N VAL A 202 1.98 30.71 11.55
CA VAL A 202 2.60 29.76 12.49
C VAL A 202 4.07 29.51 12.14
N SER A 203 4.39 29.36 10.85
CA SER A 203 5.77 29.13 10.40
C SER A 203 6.68 30.32 10.69
N HIS A 204 6.17 31.55 10.53
CA HIS A 204 6.90 32.77 10.93
C HIS A 204 7.12 32.85 12.44
N MET A 205 6.12 32.48 13.25
CA MET A 205 6.25 32.45 14.71
C MET A 205 7.24 31.39 15.18
N ILE A 206 7.15 30.16 14.68
CA ILE A 206 8.10 29.08 15.00
C ILE A 206 9.53 29.47 14.59
N ALA A 207 9.72 30.07 13.41
CA ALA A 207 11.03 30.53 12.96
C ALA A 207 11.59 31.69 13.82
N SER A 208 10.73 32.51 14.43
CA SER A 208 11.14 33.59 15.33
C SER A 208 11.40 33.15 16.77
N GLU A 209 10.72 32.08 17.23
CA GLU A 209 10.81 31.59 18.62
C GLU A 209 11.85 30.46 18.79
N PHE A 210 12.17 29.76 17.70
CA PHE A 210 13.19 28.71 17.63
C PHE A 210 14.16 28.98 16.47
N PRO A 211 15.14 29.90 16.61
CA PRO A 211 16.28 29.89 15.69
C PRO A 211 16.97 28.52 15.79
N PRO A 212 17.54 27.98 14.71
CA PRO A 212 18.42 26.83 14.82
C PRO A 212 19.69 27.27 15.56
N SER A 213 19.70 27.17 16.89
CA SER A 213 20.90 27.32 17.70
C SER A 213 21.79 26.09 17.44
N ALA A 214 22.70 26.22 16.47
CA ALA A 214 23.76 25.25 16.19
C ALA A 214 24.77 25.07 17.36
N ASN A 215 24.50 25.61 18.55
CA ASN A 215 25.40 25.59 19.71
C ASN A 215 24.73 25.09 21.02
N GLU A 216 23.50 24.59 20.99
CA GLU A 216 22.85 23.98 22.18
C GLU A 216 22.79 22.45 22.13
N THR A 217 23.62 21.83 21.28
CA THR A 217 24.01 20.42 21.46
C THR A 217 24.70 20.21 22.81
N GLY A 218 25.39 21.22 23.34
CA GLY A 218 26.12 21.12 24.61
C GLY A 218 25.27 20.99 25.88
N LEU A 219 23.98 21.36 25.91
CA LEU A 219 23.19 21.25 27.15
C LEU A 219 22.51 19.88 27.30
N VAL A 220 22.09 19.27 26.19
CA VAL A 220 21.58 17.89 26.18
C VAL A 220 22.74 16.90 26.27
N ASP A 221 23.89 17.19 25.65
CA ASP A 221 25.12 16.42 25.84
C ASP A 221 25.71 16.62 27.25
N SER A 222 25.56 17.78 27.90
CA SER A 222 26.06 17.97 29.29
C SER A 222 25.33 17.14 30.35
N MET A 223 24.14 16.59 30.04
CA MET A 223 23.43 15.65 30.91
C MET A 223 23.74 14.17 30.58
N GLN A 224 24.45 13.89 29.49
CA GLN A 224 24.86 12.53 29.09
C GLN A 224 26.39 12.31 28.99
N GLU A 225 27.22 13.36 28.94
CA GLU A 225 28.68 13.26 28.78
C GLU A 225 29.48 13.20 30.08
N LYS A 226 28.87 13.27 31.26
CA LYS A 226 29.60 13.11 32.54
C LYS A 226 29.87 11.66 32.95
N SER A 227 29.56 10.67 32.11
CA SER A 227 29.77 9.24 32.39
C SER A 227 30.65 8.52 31.35
N ALA A 228 31.67 9.19 30.80
CA ALA A 228 32.72 8.51 30.03
C ALA A 228 34.03 9.33 30.03
N SER A 229 34.82 9.24 31.10
CA SER A 229 36.22 9.66 31.06
C SER A 229 37.13 8.60 31.67
N SER A 230 37.63 7.71 30.81
CA SER A 230 38.98 7.16 30.91
C SER A 230 39.24 6.20 29.76
N LYS A 231 40.10 6.59 28.81
CA LYS A 231 41.15 5.70 28.32
C LYS A 231 42.21 6.47 27.55
N ASN A 232 43.44 6.21 27.95
CA ASN A 232 44.67 6.59 27.27
C ASN A 232 45.08 5.43 26.33
N GLN A 233 45.56 5.81 25.14
CA GLN A 233 46.56 5.21 24.27
C GLN A 233 46.31 3.91 23.47
N ASN A 234 46.37 4.14 22.15
CA ASN A 234 47.00 3.40 21.05
C ASN A 234 46.52 2.00 20.69
N ILE A 235 45.81 1.91 19.55
CA ILE A 235 46.09 1.02 18.40
C ILE A 235 45.40 1.64 17.17
N GLN A 236 46.16 1.90 16.11
CA GLN A 236 45.68 2.35 14.80
C GLN A 236 45.17 1.14 14.00
N ILE A 237 43.87 1.09 13.71
CA ILE A 237 43.29 0.36 12.59
C ILE A 237 42.16 1.23 12.02
N ASP A 238 42.26 1.57 10.74
CA ASP A 238 41.28 2.32 9.96
C ASP A 238 39.99 1.50 9.78
N ASP A 239 38.99 1.76 10.63
CA ASP A 239 37.58 1.43 10.44
C ASP A 239 36.74 2.49 11.17
N ASN A 240 36.48 3.60 10.48
CA ASN A 240 35.76 4.75 11.04
C ASN A 240 34.43 5.00 10.31
N GLU A 241 33.58 3.97 10.26
CA GLU A 241 32.12 4.15 10.32
C GLU A 241 31.63 3.51 11.63
N THR A 242 31.92 4.21 12.72
CA THR A 242 31.57 3.83 14.09
C THR A 242 30.06 3.92 14.33
N LEU A 243 29.59 2.88 15.03
CA LEU A 243 28.25 2.65 15.59
C LEU A 243 27.91 3.58 16.77
N GLU A 244 28.46 4.79 16.83
CA GLU A 244 28.21 5.78 17.88
C GLU A 244 27.80 7.11 17.24
N GLY A 245 26.53 7.49 17.40
CA GLY A 245 26.01 8.75 16.88
C GLY A 245 24.63 8.66 16.23
N SER A 246 23.62 8.22 16.98
CA SER A 246 22.21 8.40 16.59
C SER A 246 21.50 9.32 17.57
N SER A 247 22.07 10.50 17.85
CA SER A 247 21.24 11.66 18.19
C SER A 247 20.68 12.22 16.87
N SER A 248 19.81 11.44 16.23
CA SER A 248 19.04 11.91 15.08
C SER A 248 17.93 12.78 15.65
N THR A 249 18.14 14.09 15.63
CA THR A 249 17.15 15.11 16.03
C THR A 249 15.83 14.83 15.32
N PHE A 250 14.87 14.27 16.06
CA PHE A 250 13.52 14.03 15.58
C PHE A 250 12.81 15.38 15.47
N LYS A 251 12.11 15.65 14.36
CA LYS A 251 11.36 16.88 14.19
C LYS A 251 9.92 16.67 14.65
N ILE A 252 9.50 17.44 15.64
CA ILE A 252 8.14 17.41 16.22
C ILE A 252 7.30 18.52 15.58
N GLN A 253 6.11 18.18 15.07
CA GLN A 253 5.17 19.14 14.51
C GLN A 253 3.75 18.91 15.07
N GLY A 254 3.07 19.99 15.47
CA GLY A 254 1.72 19.96 16.00
C GLY A 254 0.64 20.16 14.93
N PHE A 255 -0.47 19.43 15.03
CA PHE A 255 -1.59 19.49 14.09
C PHE A 255 -2.95 19.53 14.79
N VAL A 256 -3.89 20.26 14.20
CA VAL A 256 -5.31 20.32 14.63
C VAL A 256 -6.21 19.93 13.46
N PRO A 257 -7.27 19.12 13.69
CA PRO A 257 -8.24 18.81 12.66
C PRO A 257 -9.08 20.06 12.34
N ASN A 258 -9.27 20.33 11.05
CA ASN A 258 -10.19 21.36 10.57
C ASN A 258 -11.37 20.68 9.88
N PHE A 259 -12.58 21.24 10.01
CA PHE A 259 -13.78 20.77 9.34
C PHE A 259 -13.60 20.62 7.82
N LEU A 260 -13.00 21.61 7.16
CA LEU A 260 -12.69 21.55 5.72
C LEU A 260 -11.73 20.41 5.37
N GLY A 261 -10.78 20.11 6.26
CA GLY A 261 -9.84 19.01 6.08
C GLY A 261 -10.52 17.64 6.17
N ILE A 262 -11.47 17.49 7.11
CA ILE A 262 -12.28 16.27 7.26
C ILE A 262 -13.13 16.06 5.99
N ILE A 263 -13.76 17.12 5.48
CA ILE A 263 -14.48 17.07 4.20
C ILE A 263 -13.52 16.62 3.08
N GLY A 264 -12.31 17.16 3.02
CA GLY A 264 -11.33 16.79 1.99
C GLY A 264 -10.91 15.32 2.01
N ILE A 265 -10.75 14.72 3.19
CA ILE A 265 -10.54 13.27 3.30
C ILE A 265 -11.78 12.51 2.80
N GLY A 266 -12.97 12.97 3.20
CA GLY A 266 -14.25 12.41 2.75
C GLY A 266 -14.40 12.44 1.22
N THR A 267 -14.04 13.54 0.56
CA THR A 267 -14.13 13.64 -0.90
C THR A 267 -13.12 12.76 -1.62
N ILE A 268 -11.91 12.58 -1.09
CA ILE A 268 -10.94 11.63 -1.65
C ILE A 268 -11.45 10.19 -1.56
N ILE A 269 -12.04 9.82 -0.42
CA ILE A 269 -12.62 8.48 -0.23
C ILE A 269 -13.78 8.30 -1.21
N ALA A 270 -14.70 9.26 -1.29
CA ALA A 270 -15.85 9.21 -2.20
C ALA A 270 -15.41 9.11 -3.68
N MET A 271 -14.42 9.89 -4.10
CA MET A 271 -13.88 9.83 -5.46
C MET A 271 -13.22 8.48 -5.77
N SER A 272 -12.53 7.89 -4.78
CA SER A 272 -11.90 6.57 -4.94
C SER A 272 -12.95 5.47 -5.15
N PHE A 273 -14.06 5.52 -4.40
CA PHE A 273 -15.20 4.64 -4.65
C PHE A 273 -15.89 4.95 -5.99
N GLY A 274 -16.00 6.23 -6.36
CA GLY A 274 -16.57 6.67 -7.64
C GLY A 274 -15.85 6.08 -8.85
N TRP A 275 -14.51 6.05 -8.86
CA TRP A 275 -13.75 5.39 -9.92
C TRP A 275 -14.05 3.89 -10.03
N GLY A 276 -14.18 3.20 -8.88
CA GLY A 276 -14.54 1.77 -8.86
C GLY A 276 -15.95 1.51 -9.39
N ILE A 277 -16.93 2.32 -9.00
CA ILE A 277 -18.31 2.25 -9.51
C ILE A 277 -18.34 2.54 -11.00
N TYR A 278 -17.57 3.51 -11.47
CA TYR A 278 -17.56 3.88 -12.88
C TYR A 278 -16.98 2.76 -13.76
N LEU A 279 -15.89 2.13 -13.32
CA LEU A 279 -15.36 0.91 -13.96
C LEU A 279 -16.41 -0.22 -13.95
N ALA A 280 -17.11 -0.43 -12.83
CA ALA A 280 -18.17 -1.44 -12.73
C ALA A 280 -19.31 -1.20 -13.73
N VAL A 281 -19.76 0.05 -13.89
CA VAL A 281 -20.84 0.41 -14.82
C VAL A 281 -20.43 0.17 -16.27
N ILE A 282 -19.21 0.58 -16.66
CA ILE A 282 -18.72 0.36 -18.04
C ILE A 282 -18.55 -1.13 -18.32
N THR A 283 -18.00 -1.89 -17.37
CA THR A 283 -17.89 -3.35 -17.52
C THR A 283 -19.27 -4.01 -17.55
N ALA A 284 -20.24 -3.55 -16.77
CA ALA A 284 -21.61 -4.10 -16.82
C ALA A 284 -22.32 -3.78 -18.14
N ASP A 285 -22.08 -2.59 -18.71
CA ASP A 285 -22.63 -2.21 -20.02
C ASP A 285 -22.03 -3.02 -21.16
N TYR A 286 -20.74 -3.42 -21.06
CA TYR A 286 -20.13 -4.35 -22.01
C TYR A 286 -20.93 -5.66 -22.16
N TYR A 287 -21.51 -6.16 -21.05
CA TYR A 287 -22.38 -7.34 -21.01
C TYR A 287 -23.87 -7.04 -21.24
N GLY A 288 -24.23 -5.79 -21.54
CA GLY A 288 -25.60 -5.35 -21.75
C GLY A 288 -26.48 -5.33 -20.50
N ALA A 289 -25.91 -5.40 -19.30
CA ALA A 289 -26.66 -5.42 -18.05
C ALA A 289 -27.29 -4.05 -17.69
N VAL A 290 -26.78 -2.96 -18.26
CA VAL A 290 -27.23 -1.58 -17.96
C VAL A 290 -28.34 -1.13 -18.92
N THR A 291 -28.13 -1.33 -20.22
CA THR A 291 -28.98 -0.80 -21.30
C THR A 291 -29.83 -1.87 -21.98
N GLY A 292 -29.60 -3.15 -21.70
CA GLY A 292 -30.29 -4.29 -22.33
C GLY A 292 -29.73 -4.69 -23.69
N THR A 293 -28.83 -3.88 -24.26
CA THR A 293 -28.01 -4.21 -25.45
C THR A 293 -26.54 -4.20 -25.06
N ASN A 294 -25.73 -5.07 -25.67
CA ASN A 294 -24.29 -5.07 -25.40
C ASN A 294 -23.70 -3.72 -25.82
N TYR A 295 -22.90 -3.09 -24.94
CA TYR A 295 -22.24 -1.80 -25.16
C TYR A 295 -23.21 -0.68 -25.59
N GLY A 296 -24.42 -0.67 -25.02
CA GLY A 296 -25.46 0.31 -25.35
C GLY A 296 -25.13 1.76 -24.95
N ILE A 297 -24.30 2.00 -23.92
CA ILE A 297 -23.79 3.36 -23.61
C ILE A 297 -22.90 3.86 -24.75
N ALA A 298 -22.22 2.95 -25.45
CA ALA A 298 -21.32 3.25 -26.55
C ALA A 298 -22.00 3.12 -27.94
N HIS A 299 -23.33 3.29 -27.99
CA HIS A 299 -24.11 3.24 -29.25
C HIS A 299 -23.86 1.97 -30.07
N ASP A 300 -23.85 0.81 -29.40
CA ASP A 300 -23.63 -0.50 -30.02
C ASP A 300 -22.28 -0.61 -30.77
N SER A 301 -21.28 0.21 -30.40
CA SER A 301 -19.91 0.16 -30.94
C SER A 301 -18.89 -0.38 -29.93
N TYR A 302 -18.30 -1.53 -30.25
CA TYR A 302 -17.23 -2.16 -29.46
C TYR A 302 -15.97 -1.28 -29.35
N ASP A 303 -15.55 -0.64 -30.45
CA ASP A 303 -14.34 0.18 -30.45
C ASP A 303 -14.50 1.40 -29.55
N LEU A 304 -15.69 2.01 -29.56
CA LEU A 304 -16.02 3.16 -28.73
C LEU A 304 -16.03 2.80 -27.24
N SER A 305 -16.73 1.72 -26.88
CA SER A 305 -16.74 1.20 -25.51
C SER A 305 -15.32 0.91 -24.99
N SER A 306 -14.48 0.34 -25.85
CA SER A 306 -13.09 -0.02 -25.52
C SER A 306 -12.23 1.21 -25.25
N VAL A 307 -12.34 2.26 -26.08
CA VAL A 307 -11.64 3.53 -25.84
C VAL A 307 -12.09 4.17 -24.53
N MET A 308 -13.40 4.17 -24.24
CA MET A 308 -13.95 4.73 -23.02
C MET A 308 -13.42 4.01 -21.78
N PHE A 309 -13.44 2.68 -21.79
CA PHE A 309 -12.88 1.87 -20.71
C PHE A 309 -11.40 2.17 -20.48
N ILE A 310 -10.59 2.25 -21.54
CA ILE A 310 -9.15 2.56 -21.44
C ILE A 310 -8.93 3.93 -20.77
N CYS A 311 -9.65 4.97 -21.20
CA CYS A 311 -9.52 6.30 -20.62
C CYS A 311 -9.88 6.34 -19.13
N VAL A 312 -10.97 5.67 -18.74
CA VAL A 312 -11.39 5.59 -17.34
C VAL A 312 -10.40 4.78 -16.52
N TRP A 313 -9.94 3.66 -17.03
CA TRP A 313 -8.98 2.79 -16.36
C TRP A 313 -7.63 3.47 -16.12
N VAL A 314 -7.09 4.19 -17.11
CA VAL A 314 -5.84 4.95 -16.95
C VAL A 314 -6.01 6.08 -15.94
N SER A 315 -7.15 6.78 -15.96
CA SER A 315 -7.45 7.87 -15.02
C SER A 315 -7.59 7.36 -13.58
N ALA A 316 -8.34 6.27 -13.40
CA ALA A 316 -8.49 5.59 -12.11
C ALA A 316 -7.14 5.08 -11.59
N THR A 317 -6.35 4.41 -12.44
CA THR A 317 -5.02 3.90 -12.08
C THR A 317 -4.10 5.03 -11.65
N THR A 318 -4.09 6.15 -12.38
CA THR A 318 -3.29 7.33 -12.03
C THR A 318 -3.71 7.92 -10.69
N TRP A 319 -5.02 8.08 -10.46
CA TRP A 319 -5.57 8.55 -9.18
C TRP A 319 -5.10 7.67 -8.02
N PHE A 320 -5.23 6.37 -8.20
CA PHE A 320 -4.84 5.35 -7.23
C PHE A 320 -3.33 5.38 -6.96
N VAL A 321 -2.47 5.41 -7.98
CA VAL A 321 -1.01 5.49 -7.81
C VAL A 321 -0.61 6.75 -7.03
N ILE A 322 -1.22 7.90 -7.33
CA ILE A 322 -0.99 9.15 -6.59
C ILE A 322 -1.35 8.98 -5.11
N LEU A 323 -2.53 8.43 -4.80
CA LEU A 323 -2.92 8.17 -3.42
C LEU A 323 -1.97 7.21 -2.70
N ASN A 324 -1.46 6.19 -3.39
CA ASN A 324 -0.50 5.25 -2.83
C ASN A 324 0.84 5.94 -2.47
N VAL A 325 1.38 6.72 -3.40
CA VAL A 325 2.64 7.47 -3.26
C VAL A 325 2.58 8.44 -2.07
N PHE A 326 1.45 9.12 -1.89
CA PHE A 326 1.28 10.13 -0.84
C PHE A 326 0.56 9.62 0.42
N LYS A 327 0.27 8.32 0.52
CA LYS A 327 -0.49 7.71 1.63
C LYS A 327 0.04 8.12 3.02
N ALA A 328 1.36 8.12 3.20
CA ALA A 328 2.00 8.47 4.49
C ALA A 328 1.81 9.94 4.90
N HIS A 329 1.57 10.82 3.91
CA HIS A 329 1.41 12.26 4.12
C HIS A 329 -0.05 12.69 4.12
N LEU A 330 -0.94 11.90 3.51
CA LEU A 330 -2.33 12.27 3.22
C LEU A 330 -3.12 12.70 4.46
N THR A 331 -3.02 11.95 5.56
CA THR A 331 -3.78 12.23 6.79
C THR A 331 -3.39 13.54 7.45
N ASN A 332 -2.09 13.87 7.47
CA ASN A 332 -1.60 15.13 8.02
C ASN A 332 -1.67 16.28 6.99
N TYR A 333 -1.77 15.98 5.70
CA TYR A 333 -2.01 16.98 4.67
C TYR A 333 -3.36 17.70 4.87
N PHE A 334 -4.40 16.98 5.30
CA PHE A 334 -5.71 17.54 5.62
C PHE A 334 -5.85 18.07 7.06
N ARG A 335 -4.74 18.20 7.79
CA ARG A 335 -4.67 18.87 9.09
C ARG A 335 -3.89 20.16 8.95
N ILE A 336 -4.18 21.12 9.82
CA ILE A 336 -3.47 22.41 9.86
C ILE A 336 -2.37 22.31 10.91
N GLN A 337 -1.17 22.73 10.53
CA GLN A 337 -0.05 22.85 11.46
C GLN A 337 -0.26 24.03 12.40
N VAL A 338 -0.12 23.77 13.69
CA VAL A 338 -0.21 24.79 14.75
C VAL A 338 1.01 24.67 15.68
N ASN A 339 1.13 25.59 16.63
CA ASN A 339 2.11 25.45 17.71
C ASN A 339 1.90 24.09 18.41
N PRO A 340 2.96 23.29 18.65
CA PRO A 340 2.85 22.01 19.37
C PRO A 340 2.07 22.07 20.69
N LEU A 341 2.01 23.22 21.35
CA LEU A 341 1.23 23.46 22.57
C LEU A 341 -0.30 23.43 22.39
N GLU A 342 -0.79 23.88 21.24
CA GLU A 342 -2.23 23.95 20.93
C GLU A 342 -2.68 22.76 20.07
N ALA A 343 -1.77 21.84 19.78
CA ALA A 343 -2.01 20.72 18.90
C ALA A 343 -2.95 19.68 19.52
N LYS A 344 -3.73 18.99 18.68
CA LYS A 344 -4.47 17.78 19.08
C LYS A 344 -3.72 16.50 18.70
N TYR A 345 -2.89 16.58 17.66
CA TYR A 345 -2.07 15.50 17.16
C TYR A 345 -0.64 15.98 16.99
N ILE A 346 0.33 15.14 17.35
CA ILE A 346 1.76 15.40 17.16
C ILE A 346 2.30 14.44 16.10
N GLN A 347 3.00 15.00 15.13
CA GLN A 347 3.76 14.26 14.13
C GLN A 347 5.23 14.22 14.53
N VAL A 348 5.78 13.02 14.63
CA VAL A 348 7.20 12.76 14.83
C VAL A 348 7.79 12.35 13.48
N LYS A 349 8.76 13.12 13.00
CA LYS A 349 9.53 12.85 11.80
C LYS A 349 10.92 12.36 12.17
N LYS A 350 11.25 11.12 11.78
CA LYS A 350 12.58 10.52 12.00
C LYS A 350 13.19 10.09 10.66
N PRO A 351 14.47 10.42 10.36
CA PRO A 351 15.12 9.88 9.17
C PRO A 351 15.18 8.35 9.25
N LYS A 352 14.83 7.69 8.14
CA LYS A 352 14.82 6.23 8.06
C LYS A 352 16.26 5.71 7.96
N ALA A 353 16.86 5.38 9.11
CA ALA A 353 18.14 4.68 9.14
C ALA A 353 17.95 3.25 8.62
N THR A 354 18.59 2.91 7.50
CA THR A 354 18.68 1.53 7.03
C THR A 354 20.13 1.08 7.10
N ILE A 355 20.40 0.06 7.90
CA ILE A 355 21.73 -0.57 7.92
C ILE A 355 21.78 -1.48 6.68
N ILE A 356 22.71 -1.20 5.78
CA ILE A 356 22.92 -1.97 4.56
C ILE A 356 24.12 -2.88 4.80
N MET A 357 23.90 -4.17 4.92
CA MET A 357 24.99 -5.15 5.04
C MET A 357 25.37 -5.64 3.63
N MET A 358 26.55 -5.25 3.14
CA MET A 358 27.08 -5.66 1.83
C MET A 358 28.57 -6.00 1.88
N ASP A 359 28.93 -6.99 1.07
CA ASP A 359 30.29 -7.53 0.92
C ASP A 359 30.95 -7.07 -0.41
N ASP A 360 30.17 -6.60 -1.41
CA ASP A 360 30.74 -6.05 -2.65
C ASP A 360 29.72 -5.22 -3.48
N SER A 361 30.12 -4.06 -4.02
CA SER A 361 29.20 -3.12 -4.70
C SER A 361 29.47 -2.94 -6.20
N SER A 362 28.52 -3.36 -7.05
CA SER A 362 28.60 -3.17 -8.50
C SER A 362 28.21 -1.73 -8.91
N LYS A 363 28.75 -1.22 -10.02
CA LYS A 363 28.46 0.15 -10.52
C LYS A 363 26.96 0.40 -10.78
N VAL A 364 26.24 -0.63 -11.25
CA VAL A 364 24.79 -0.57 -11.50
C VAL A 364 24.00 -0.32 -10.22
N LEU A 365 24.44 -0.96 -9.12
CA LEU A 365 23.78 -0.82 -7.82
C LEU A 365 23.91 0.59 -7.26
N HIS A 366 25.08 1.22 -7.40
CA HIS A 366 25.28 2.64 -7.04
C HIS A 366 24.41 3.58 -7.87
N PHE A 367 24.27 3.34 -9.17
CA PHE A 367 23.38 4.13 -10.03
C PHE A 367 21.90 4.03 -9.57
N VAL A 368 21.42 2.82 -9.32
CA VAL A 368 20.04 2.59 -8.82
C VAL A 368 19.83 3.26 -7.46
N ARG A 369 20.84 3.23 -6.59
CA ARG A 369 20.80 3.94 -5.30
C ARG A 369 20.72 5.45 -5.45
N ASN A 370 21.49 6.05 -6.35
CA ASN A 370 21.42 7.49 -6.57
C ASN A 370 20.04 7.91 -7.08
N ILE A 371 19.45 7.13 -7.98
CA ILE A 371 18.07 7.34 -8.43
C ILE A 371 17.10 7.18 -7.26
N GLN A 372 17.24 6.12 -6.47
CA GLN A 372 16.36 5.88 -5.33
C GLN A 372 16.49 6.98 -4.27
N ALA A 373 17.69 7.43 -3.94
CA ALA A 373 17.93 8.50 -2.98
C ALA A 373 17.33 9.81 -3.48
N PHE A 374 17.50 10.12 -4.76
CA PHE A 374 16.88 11.28 -5.39
C PHE A 374 15.34 11.19 -5.36
N LEU A 375 14.76 10.06 -5.75
CA LEU A 375 13.30 9.83 -5.71
C LEU A 375 12.78 9.90 -4.28
N SER A 376 13.48 9.26 -3.34
CA SER A 376 13.09 9.19 -1.94
C SER A 376 13.07 10.58 -1.31
N HIS A 377 14.09 11.40 -1.59
CA HIS A 377 14.13 12.78 -1.14
C HIS A 377 13.07 13.65 -1.86
N ALA A 378 12.85 13.45 -3.16
CA ALA A 378 11.84 14.19 -3.92
C ALA A 378 10.41 13.88 -3.49
N LEU A 379 10.13 12.64 -3.05
CA LEU A 379 8.82 12.15 -2.61
C LEU A 379 8.66 12.16 -1.08
N GLY A 380 9.70 12.48 -0.31
CA GLY A 380 9.68 12.49 1.16
C GLY A 380 9.57 11.10 1.80
N TRP A 381 10.05 10.06 1.12
CA TRP A 381 10.04 8.67 1.59
C TRP A 381 11.23 8.30 2.48
N ASP A 382 12.17 9.22 2.63
CA ASP A 382 13.36 9.14 3.50
C ASP A 382 13.06 9.39 4.99
N VAL A 383 11.86 9.90 5.30
CA VAL A 383 11.42 10.21 6.66
C VAL A 383 10.30 9.27 7.09
N LEU A 384 10.52 8.56 8.19
CA LEU A 384 9.46 7.86 8.92
C LEU A 384 8.55 8.90 9.59
N ILE A 385 7.28 8.87 9.22
CA ILE A 385 6.24 9.73 9.79
C ILE A 385 5.37 8.89 10.70
N THR A 386 5.36 9.24 11.98
CA THR A 386 4.44 8.65 12.96
C THR A 386 3.60 9.76 13.57
N THR A 387 2.30 9.53 13.70
CA THR A 387 1.39 10.51 14.31
C THR A 387 0.78 9.93 15.58
N ALA A 388 0.89 10.66 16.68
CA ALA A 388 0.33 10.30 17.97
C ALA A 388 -0.70 11.36 18.42
N PRO A 389 -1.76 10.98 19.15
CA PRO A 389 -2.64 11.94 19.81
C PRO A 389 -1.88 12.66 20.94
N LEU A 390 -2.17 13.95 21.13
CA LEU A 390 -1.71 14.73 22.27
C LEU A 390 -2.75 14.65 23.39
N GLU A 391 -2.30 14.27 24.57
CA GLU A 391 -3.12 14.13 25.77
C GLU A 391 -2.65 15.10 26.86
N LYS A 392 -3.50 15.34 27.84
CA LYS A 392 -3.22 16.19 29.00
C LYS A 392 -3.20 15.35 30.27
N THR A 393 -2.24 15.60 31.15
CA THR A 393 -2.23 15.06 32.51
C THR A 393 -3.29 15.75 33.39
N GLY A 394 -3.58 15.23 34.59
CA GLY A 394 -4.43 15.91 35.57
C GLY A 394 -3.86 17.26 36.00
N THR A 395 -2.53 17.39 36.01
CA THR A 395 -1.79 18.64 36.17
C THR A 395 -1.77 19.57 34.93
N ASN A 396 -2.60 19.30 33.91
CA ASN A 396 -2.73 20.06 32.67
C ASN A 396 -1.42 20.19 31.85
N ARG A 397 -0.48 19.25 32.01
CA ARG A 397 0.73 19.16 31.19
C ARG A 397 0.48 18.32 29.95
N LEU A 398 1.05 18.75 28.83
CA LEU A 398 0.89 18.06 27.54
C LEU A 398 1.87 16.90 27.41
N TYR A 399 1.36 15.74 27.00
CA TYR A 399 2.19 14.58 26.68
C TYR A 399 1.68 13.79 25.48
N PHE A 400 2.57 13.04 24.85
CA PHE A 400 2.22 12.02 23.86
C PHE A 400 3.09 10.79 24.05
N ASN A 401 2.60 9.62 23.61
CA ASN A 401 3.35 8.38 23.65
C ASN A 401 3.90 8.07 22.25
N TYR A 402 5.21 7.85 22.16
CA TYR A 402 5.89 7.46 20.93
C TYR A 402 6.79 6.26 21.22
N HIS A 403 6.61 5.18 20.46
CA HIS A 403 7.36 3.92 20.61
C HIS A 403 7.42 3.44 22.07
N CYS A 404 6.25 3.36 22.73
CA CYS A 404 6.11 2.96 24.13
C CYS A 404 6.81 3.86 25.17
N THR A 405 7.29 5.04 24.77
CA THR A 405 7.90 6.03 25.67
C THR A 405 7.05 7.29 25.71
N ARG A 406 6.83 7.85 26.91
CA ARG A 406 6.08 9.08 27.13
C ARG A 406 7.00 10.30 26.95
N PHE A 407 6.55 11.26 26.16
CA PHE A 407 7.20 12.55 25.96
C PHE A 407 6.33 13.63 26.59
N VAL A 408 6.90 14.43 27.49
CA VAL A 408 6.21 15.53 28.18
C VAL A 408 6.78 16.86 27.72
N TYR A 409 5.94 17.88 27.64
CA TYR A 409 6.39 19.24 27.33
C TYR A 409 7.12 19.88 28.52
N HIS A 410 8.37 20.29 28.31
CA HIS A 410 9.15 21.03 29.30
C HIS A 410 9.11 22.54 29.00
N GLU A 411 8.50 23.33 29.90
CA GLU A 411 8.38 24.80 29.72
C GLU A 411 9.73 25.51 29.65
N LYS A 412 10.73 25.05 30.41
CA LYS A 412 12.08 25.66 30.43
C LYS A 412 12.84 25.47 29.12
N VAL A 413 12.71 24.28 28.52
CA VAL A 413 13.43 23.87 27.29
C VAL A 413 12.56 24.15 26.05
N LYS A 414 11.28 24.51 26.24
CA LYS A 414 10.24 24.67 25.21
C LYS A 414 10.18 23.49 24.22
N TYR A 415 10.50 22.29 24.67
CA TYR A 415 10.60 21.09 23.84
C TYR A 415 9.97 19.87 24.51
N PHE A 416 9.55 18.89 23.71
CA PHE A 416 9.04 17.61 24.20
C PHE A 416 10.20 16.64 24.39
N ALA A 417 10.43 16.23 25.64
CA ALA A 417 11.45 15.27 26.00
C ALA A 417 10.87 14.18 26.91
N PRO A 418 11.46 12.98 26.94
CA PRO A 418 11.14 12.02 27.99
C PRO A 418 11.50 12.61 29.35
N HIS A 419 10.58 12.53 30.31
CA HIS A 419 10.85 13.03 31.65
C HIS A 419 11.75 12.06 32.41
N GLN A 420 12.89 12.54 32.88
CA GLN A 420 13.77 11.83 33.80
C GLN A 420 13.71 12.51 35.17
N PHE A 421 13.55 11.71 36.23
CA PHE A 421 13.58 12.22 37.60
C PHE A 421 15.02 12.17 38.10
N GLU A 422 15.53 13.31 38.53
CA GLU A 422 16.80 13.39 39.23
C GLU A 422 16.58 12.91 40.67
N LEU A 423 17.01 11.69 40.96
CA LEU A 423 16.95 11.09 42.30
C LEU A 423 18.20 11.43 43.14
N GLY A 424 19.12 12.24 42.60
CA GLY A 424 20.44 12.53 43.16
C GLY A 424 21.56 11.78 42.42
N THR A 425 22.79 12.29 42.54
CA THR A 425 23.99 11.65 41.95
C THR A 425 24.85 10.95 43.00
N THR A 426 24.56 11.18 44.28
CA THR A 426 25.34 10.64 45.41
C THR A 426 24.55 9.57 46.15
N SER A 427 25.29 8.70 46.84
CA SER A 427 24.74 7.68 47.72
C SER A 427 23.77 8.24 48.77
N ASP A 428 24.11 9.38 49.36
CA ASP A 428 23.36 10.00 50.45
C ASP A 428 21.99 10.48 50.01
N ASP A 429 21.87 10.94 48.76
CA ASP A 429 20.59 11.40 48.21
C ASP A 429 19.59 10.27 48.06
N PHE A 430 20.07 9.04 47.81
CA PHE A 430 19.23 7.84 47.81
C PHE A 430 18.84 7.41 49.23
N ILE A 431 19.77 7.52 50.20
CA ILE A 431 19.50 7.18 51.61
C ILE A 431 18.44 8.13 52.20
N LYS A 432 18.47 9.43 51.85
CA LYS A 432 17.45 10.41 52.25
C LYS A 432 16.05 10.06 51.77
N GLN A 433 15.92 9.30 50.68
CA GLN A 433 14.64 8.88 50.09
C GLN A 433 14.14 7.53 50.64
N SER A 434 14.79 6.98 51.68
CA SER A 434 14.44 5.70 52.32
C SER A 434 13.04 5.65 52.94
N SER A 435 12.43 6.79 53.26
CA SER A 435 11.08 6.88 53.84
C SER A 435 9.96 6.59 52.83
N GLY A 436 10.27 6.43 51.54
CA GLY A 436 9.27 6.28 50.49
C GLY A 436 8.58 7.60 50.13
N LEU A 437 7.69 7.54 49.14
CA LEU A 437 6.97 8.70 48.62
C LEU A 437 5.60 8.87 49.29
N SER A 438 5.06 10.10 49.27
CA SER A 438 3.64 10.28 49.55
C SER A 438 2.80 9.79 48.37
N THR A 439 1.56 9.40 48.63
CA THR A 439 0.65 8.97 47.54
C THR A 439 0.45 10.09 46.51
N GLU A 440 0.32 11.34 46.95
CA GLU A 440 0.19 12.51 46.06
C GLU A 440 1.42 12.73 45.17
N GLU A 441 2.64 12.57 45.72
CA GLU A 441 3.87 12.72 44.94
C GLU A 441 4.04 11.57 43.94
N ALA A 442 3.70 10.34 44.35
CA ALA A 442 3.75 9.19 43.47
C ALA A 442 2.78 9.34 42.28
N ASP A 443 1.56 9.81 42.53
CA ASP A 443 0.57 10.08 41.48
C ASP A 443 1.06 11.21 40.54
N ARG A 444 1.64 12.29 41.11
CA ARG A 444 2.25 13.37 40.30
C ARG A 444 3.39 12.84 39.42
N ARG A 445 4.24 11.96 39.93
CA ARG A 445 5.34 11.37 39.15
C ARG A 445 4.84 10.41 38.08
N LEU A 446 3.80 9.64 38.38
CA LEU A 446 3.14 8.72 37.46
C LEU A 446 2.52 9.47 36.27
N GLU A 447 1.95 10.65 36.48
CA GLU A 447 1.46 11.49 35.39
C GLU A 447 2.58 11.87 34.40
N LEU A 448 3.78 12.19 34.88
CA LEU A 448 4.89 12.66 34.05
C LEU A 448 5.63 11.51 33.34
N LYS A 449 6.02 10.46 34.06
CA LYS A 449 6.77 9.33 33.46
C LYS A 449 5.85 8.36 32.72
N GLY A 450 4.60 8.22 33.16
CA GLY A 450 3.69 7.17 32.71
C GLY A 450 3.87 5.86 33.47
N PRO A 451 2.97 4.89 33.25
CA PRO A 451 3.02 3.60 33.94
C PRO A 451 4.24 2.79 33.52
N ASN A 452 4.76 1.98 34.44
CA ASN A 452 5.78 0.96 34.19
C ASN A 452 5.19 -0.24 33.41
N PHE A 453 4.70 0.02 32.20
CA PHE A 453 4.05 -0.96 31.35
C PHE A 453 4.31 -0.65 29.86
N ILE A 454 4.92 -1.61 29.15
CA ILE A 454 5.20 -1.49 27.72
C ILE A 454 3.98 -1.97 26.94
N SER A 455 3.06 -1.05 26.64
CA SER A 455 1.84 -1.38 25.89
C SER A 455 2.13 -1.57 24.40
N VAL A 456 1.73 -2.71 23.84
CA VAL A 456 1.88 -3.02 22.42
C VAL A 456 0.52 -2.98 21.74
N LYS A 457 0.36 -2.03 20.82
CA LYS A 457 -0.85 -1.93 19.99
C LYS A 457 -0.74 -2.88 18.80
N VAL A 458 -1.68 -3.81 18.70
CA VAL A 458 -1.86 -4.69 17.54
C VAL A 458 -3.18 -4.32 16.88
N ASP A 459 -3.15 -4.06 15.59
CA ASP A 459 -4.35 -3.65 14.85
C ASP A 459 -5.36 -4.81 14.73
N SER A 460 -6.64 -4.45 14.51
CA SER A 460 -7.68 -5.43 14.26
C SER A 460 -7.48 -6.08 12.89
N PHE A 461 -7.96 -7.32 12.72
CA PHE A 461 -7.76 -8.08 11.48
C PHE A 461 -8.27 -7.31 10.24
N ILE A 462 -9.44 -6.67 10.34
CA ILE A 462 -10.04 -5.90 9.25
C ILE A 462 -9.18 -4.67 8.91
N VAL A 463 -8.68 -3.95 9.92
CA VAL A 463 -7.80 -2.79 9.69
C VAL A 463 -6.50 -3.23 9.04
N SER A 464 -5.87 -4.29 9.52
CA SER A 464 -4.66 -4.84 8.92
C SER A 464 -4.88 -5.30 7.47
N LEU A 465 -6.05 -5.85 7.15
CA LEU A 465 -6.42 -6.28 5.80
C LEU A 465 -6.62 -5.09 4.85
N LEU A 466 -7.34 -4.05 5.27
CA LEU A 466 -7.52 -2.83 4.47
C LEU A 466 -6.19 -2.11 4.24
N LEU A 467 -5.31 -2.08 5.25
CA LEU A 467 -3.97 -1.52 5.13
C LEU A 467 -3.10 -2.31 4.13
N GLU A 468 -3.33 -3.62 4.01
CA GLU A 468 -2.64 -4.49 3.05
C GLU A 468 -3.11 -4.24 1.62
N PHE A 469 -4.43 -4.15 1.39
CA PHE A 469 -5.00 -3.87 0.06
C PHE A 469 -4.65 -2.48 -0.48
N THR A 470 -4.40 -1.53 0.41
CA THR A 470 -3.86 -0.21 0.04
C THR A 470 -2.35 -0.22 -0.21
N GLY A 471 -1.70 -1.39 -0.19
CA GLY A 471 -0.31 -1.57 -0.61
C GLY A 471 -0.18 -1.55 -2.14
N PHE A 472 0.94 -1.03 -2.64
CA PHE A 472 1.20 -0.85 -4.08
C PHE A 472 0.93 -2.12 -4.91
N PHE A 473 1.38 -3.28 -4.41
CA PHE A 473 1.27 -4.56 -5.12
C PHE A 473 -0.17 -5.02 -5.31
N TYR A 474 -0.98 -5.02 -4.24
CA TYR A 474 -2.40 -5.43 -4.33
C TYR A 474 -3.23 -4.45 -5.15
N MET A 475 -2.89 -3.17 -5.06
CA MET A 475 -3.52 -2.12 -5.83
C MET A 475 -3.29 -2.26 -7.33
N TYR A 476 -2.05 -2.54 -7.73
CA TYR A 476 -1.69 -2.90 -9.10
C TYR A 476 -2.48 -4.12 -9.61
N GLN A 477 -2.57 -5.19 -8.81
CA GLN A 477 -3.31 -6.39 -9.17
C GLN A 477 -4.81 -6.13 -9.37
N ILE A 478 -5.45 -5.43 -8.43
CA ILE A 478 -6.88 -5.13 -8.52
C ILE A 478 -7.16 -4.26 -9.75
N MET A 479 -6.28 -3.32 -10.09
CA MET A 479 -6.40 -2.55 -11.34
C MET A 479 -6.30 -3.44 -12.57
N ILE A 480 -5.39 -4.43 -12.59
CA ILE A 480 -5.31 -5.39 -13.70
C ILE A 480 -6.58 -6.26 -13.80
N MET A 481 -7.18 -6.68 -12.68
CA MET A 481 -8.40 -7.51 -12.70
C MET A 481 -9.56 -6.83 -13.45
N TRP A 482 -9.65 -5.50 -13.40
CA TRP A 482 -10.62 -4.76 -14.21
C TRP A 482 -10.47 -4.99 -15.72
N LEU A 483 -9.24 -5.18 -16.23
CA LEU A 483 -9.00 -5.50 -17.64
C LEU A 483 -9.58 -6.88 -18.00
N PHE A 484 -9.42 -7.87 -17.11
CA PHE A 484 -9.96 -9.22 -17.30
C PHE A 484 -11.49 -9.23 -17.27
N TYR A 485 -12.09 -8.45 -16.36
CA TYR A 485 -13.54 -8.33 -16.29
C TYR A 485 -14.15 -7.65 -17.51
N TYR A 486 -13.46 -6.70 -18.13
CA TYR A 486 -13.95 -6.01 -19.32
C TYR A 486 -13.86 -6.87 -20.59
N LEU A 487 -12.81 -7.68 -20.78
CA LEU A 487 -12.56 -8.40 -22.03
C LEU A 487 -13.18 -9.81 -22.13
N ASP A 488 -14.34 -10.04 -21.53
CA ASP A 488 -15.01 -11.35 -21.52
C ASP A 488 -14.22 -12.50 -20.84
N TYR A 489 -13.13 -12.18 -20.13
CA TYR A 489 -12.32 -13.14 -19.35
C TYR A 489 -12.70 -13.14 -17.87
N TYR A 490 -13.95 -12.80 -17.53
CA TYR A 490 -14.38 -12.63 -16.14
C TYR A 490 -14.25 -13.91 -15.30
N GLN A 491 -14.34 -15.09 -15.91
CA GLN A 491 -14.15 -16.37 -15.23
C GLN A 491 -12.72 -16.50 -14.66
N ILE A 492 -11.72 -16.15 -15.47
CA ILE A 492 -10.31 -16.13 -15.06
C ILE A 492 -10.12 -15.02 -14.02
N GLY A 493 -10.65 -13.82 -14.28
CA GLY A 493 -10.57 -12.70 -13.34
C GLY A 493 -11.19 -13.01 -11.96
N LEU A 494 -12.25 -13.81 -11.90
CA LEU A 494 -12.88 -14.24 -10.64
C LEU A 494 -11.98 -15.21 -9.88
N VAL A 495 -11.41 -16.21 -10.57
CA VAL A 495 -10.46 -17.15 -9.97
C VAL A 495 -9.22 -16.42 -9.44
N ASP A 496 -8.62 -15.54 -10.24
CA ASP A 496 -7.43 -14.78 -9.85
C ASP A 496 -7.73 -13.83 -8.68
N THR A 497 -8.89 -13.18 -8.68
CA THR A 497 -9.33 -12.34 -7.56
C THR A 497 -9.51 -13.14 -6.28
N ALA A 498 -10.05 -14.36 -6.37
CA ALA A 498 -10.15 -15.26 -5.21
C ALA A 498 -8.76 -15.65 -4.69
N VAL A 499 -7.81 -15.97 -5.58
CA VAL A 499 -6.42 -16.27 -5.21
C VAL A 499 -5.77 -15.07 -4.51
N ILE A 500 -5.91 -13.86 -5.06
CA ILE A 500 -5.38 -12.63 -4.47
C ILE A 500 -5.95 -12.41 -3.07
N LEU A 501 -7.28 -12.52 -2.90
CA LEU A 501 -7.98 -12.33 -1.63
C LEU A 501 -7.52 -13.34 -0.57
N ILE A 502 -7.50 -14.64 -0.90
CA ILE A 502 -7.04 -15.70 0.01
C ILE A 502 -5.57 -15.47 0.41
N SER A 503 -4.72 -15.13 -0.56
CA SER A 503 -3.31 -14.88 -0.32
C SER A 503 -3.08 -13.71 0.64
N ALA A 504 -3.85 -12.62 0.48
CA ALA A 504 -3.82 -11.45 1.36
C ALA A 504 -4.30 -11.80 2.78
N MET A 505 -5.39 -12.56 2.89
CA MET A 505 -5.91 -13.02 4.19
C MET A 505 -4.89 -13.88 4.95
N ILE A 506 -4.26 -14.86 4.27
CA ILE A 506 -3.21 -15.71 4.85
C ILE A 506 -2.03 -14.87 5.32
N LYS A 507 -1.56 -13.94 4.47
CA LYS A 507 -0.45 -13.04 4.80
C LYS A 507 -0.73 -12.21 6.05
N VAL A 508 -1.90 -11.58 6.12
CA VAL A 508 -2.33 -10.74 7.26
C VAL A 508 -2.52 -11.57 8.53
N TYR A 509 -3.10 -12.77 8.40
CA TYR A 509 -3.28 -13.69 9.52
C TYR A 509 -1.93 -14.10 10.15
N ILE A 510 -0.96 -14.50 9.33
CA ILE A 510 0.39 -14.88 9.78
C ILE A 510 1.08 -13.69 10.47
N ARG A 511 1.07 -12.50 9.83
CA ARG A 511 1.68 -11.29 10.40
C ARG A 511 1.09 -10.94 11.77
N ARG A 512 -0.24 -10.88 11.86
CA ARG A 512 -0.95 -10.51 13.08
C ARG A 512 -0.69 -11.50 14.23
N ASN A 513 -0.65 -12.80 13.94
CA ASN A 513 -0.33 -13.80 14.97
C ASN A 513 1.11 -13.64 15.50
N SER A 514 2.05 -13.22 14.65
CA SER A 514 3.41 -12.87 15.09
C SER A 514 3.40 -11.66 16.02
N GLU A 515 2.69 -10.58 15.65
CA GLU A 515 2.55 -9.36 16.44
C GLU A 515 1.90 -9.63 17.82
N LEU A 516 0.85 -10.46 17.87
CA LEU A 516 0.20 -10.87 19.13
C LEU A 516 1.13 -11.65 20.06
N ARG A 517 2.04 -12.46 19.50
CA ARG A 517 3.02 -13.19 20.29
C ARG A 517 4.03 -12.23 20.93
N VAL A 518 4.53 -11.26 20.17
CA VAL A 518 5.44 -10.21 20.68
C VAL A 518 4.75 -9.39 21.76
N LYS A 519 3.48 -9.03 21.55
CA LYS A 519 2.66 -8.36 22.56
C LYS A 519 2.62 -9.12 23.89
N LYS A 520 2.34 -10.43 23.87
CA LYS A 520 2.30 -11.26 25.09
C LYS A 520 3.66 -11.33 25.82
N MET A 521 4.78 -11.20 25.09
CA MET A 521 6.12 -11.18 25.67
C MET A 521 6.45 -9.83 26.31
N ALA A 522 6.00 -8.72 25.70
CA ALA A 522 6.29 -7.37 26.17
C ALA A 522 5.39 -6.92 27.32
N GLU A 523 4.12 -7.32 27.33
CA GLU A 523 3.14 -6.95 28.34
C GLU A 523 3.20 -7.89 29.55
N HIS A 524 4.05 -7.54 30.53
CA HIS A 524 4.14 -8.23 31.82
C HIS A 524 3.71 -7.32 32.97
N GLN A 525 2.91 -7.85 33.90
CA GLN A 525 2.52 -7.18 35.13
C GLN A 525 2.65 -8.16 36.30
N SER A 526 3.19 -7.68 37.41
CA SER A 526 3.33 -8.42 38.66
C SER A 526 2.75 -7.58 39.81
N GLN A 527 2.64 -8.15 41.01
CA GLN A 527 2.29 -7.41 42.23
C GLN A 527 3.58 -7.11 43.00
N VAL A 528 3.72 -5.88 43.47
CA VAL A 528 4.89 -5.42 44.22
C VAL A 528 4.42 -4.62 45.43
N ARG A 529 5.08 -4.82 46.57
CA ARG A 529 4.80 -4.06 47.78
C ARG A 529 5.67 -2.80 47.80
N VAL A 530 5.03 -1.63 47.85
CA VAL A 530 5.67 -0.31 47.88
C VAL A 530 5.44 0.35 49.24
N LEU A 531 6.39 1.16 49.68
CA LEU A 531 6.28 2.01 50.86
C LEU A 531 5.77 3.39 50.42
N ARG A 532 4.50 3.69 50.70
CA ARG A 532 3.88 5.00 50.47
C ARG A 532 3.18 5.50 51.72
N ASP A 533 3.28 6.79 52.03
CA ASP A 533 2.75 7.40 53.26
C ASP A 533 3.19 6.64 54.54
N ASN A 534 4.46 6.18 54.58
CA ASN A 534 5.04 5.34 55.63
C ASN A 534 4.30 4.01 55.89
N LYS A 535 3.50 3.54 54.94
CA LYS A 535 2.78 2.26 55.02
C LYS A 535 3.13 1.37 53.82
N TRP A 536 3.23 0.07 54.07
CA TRP A 536 3.42 -0.90 53.02
C TRP A 536 2.10 -1.22 52.33
N VAL A 537 2.03 -0.98 51.02
CA VAL A 537 0.85 -1.22 50.19
C VAL A 537 1.23 -2.10 49.00
N THR A 538 0.43 -3.13 48.71
CA THR A 538 0.62 -3.97 47.53
C THR A 538 -0.07 -3.33 46.33
N LEU A 539 0.70 -3.03 45.28
CA LEU A 539 0.20 -2.41 44.04
C LEU A 539 0.69 -3.20 42.82
N SER A 540 0.06 -2.96 41.68
CA SER A 540 0.55 -3.48 40.40
C SER A 540 1.92 -2.87 40.07
N SER A 541 2.82 -3.67 39.51
CA SER A 541 4.13 -3.25 39.03
C SER A 541 4.06 -2.12 37.99
N SER A 542 2.91 -1.95 37.34
CA SER A 542 2.63 -0.88 36.38
C SER A 542 2.51 0.51 37.01
N LEU A 543 2.25 0.60 38.32
CA LEU A 543 2.09 1.86 39.05
C LEU A 543 3.37 2.30 39.76
N ILE A 544 4.44 1.52 39.64
CA ILE A 544 5.75 1.82 40.20
C ILE A 544 6.39 2.95 39.40
N ILE A 545 6.95 3.93 40.10
CA ILE A 545 7.65 5.07 39.50
C ILE A 545 9.03 5.30 40.13
N PRO A 546 9.95 6.00 39.45
CA PRO A 546 11.24 6.37 40.03
C PRO A 546 11.09 7.15 41.34
N GLY A 547 11.77 6.68 42.38
CA GLY A 547 11.72 7.18 43.75
C GLY A 547 10.78 6.42 44.70
N ASP A 548 9.93 5.51 44.20
CA ASP A 548 9.22 4.58 45.09
C ASP A 548 10.21 3.68 45.82
N VAL A 549 9.91 3.32 47.07
CA VAL A 549 10.66 2.28 47.80
C VAL A 549 9.88 0.98 47.74
N ILE A 550 10.47 -0.07 47.19
CA ILE A 550 9.88 -1.40 47.07
C ILE A 550 10.44 -2.35 48.13
N ALA A 551 9.60 -3.26 48.61
CA ALA A 551 10.05 -4.43 49.38
C ALA A 551 10.49 -5.51 48.40
N VAL A 552 11.71 -6.00 48.57
CA VAL A 552 12.25 -7.10 47.77
C VAL A 552 11.99 -8.41 48.49
N GLU A 553 11.28 -9.33 47.83
CA GLU A 553 10.92 -10.64 48.37
C GLU A 553 11.71 -11.78 47.70
N ARG A 554 11.83 -12.91 48.41
CA ARG A 554 12.48 -14.11 47.87
C ARG A 554 11.72 -14.66 46.67
N SER A 555 12.44 -15.11 45.65
CA SER A 555 11.89 -15.67 44.41
C SER A 555 11.04 -14.69 43.58
N GLN A 556 11.14 -13.39 43.88
CA GLN A 556 10.52 -12.34 43.09
C GLN A 556 11.36 -12.04 41.85
N VAL A 557 10.69 -11.85 40.71
CA VAL A 557 11.32 -11.28 39.51
C VAL A 557 11.18 -9.76 39.56
N LEU A 558 12.31 -9.06 39.49
CA LEU A 558 12.32 -7.60 39.57
C LEU A 558 11.66 -6.97 38.34
N SER A 559 10.78 -6.00 38.56
CA SER A 559 9.97 -5.36 37.51
C SER A 559 10.47 -3.98 37.07
N CYS A 560 11.52 -3.48 37.73
CA CYS A 560 12.15 -2.18 37.51
C CYS A 560 13.63 -2.26 37.90
N ASP A 561 14.40 -1.26 37.52
CA ASP A 561 15.76 -1.09 38.03
C ASP A 561 15.70 -0.33 39.35
N ALA A 562 16.42 -0.80 40.36
CA ALA A 562 16.36 -0.25 41.72
C ALA A 562 17.73 -0.24 42.40
N VAL A 563 17.87 0.54 43.46
CA VAL A 563 19.09 0.70 44.26
C VAL A 563 18.82 0.15 45.66
N VAL A 564 19.69 -0.70 46.18
CA VAL A 564 19.52 -1.31 47.50
C VAL A 564 19.80 -0.28 48.59
N ILE A 565 18.80 0.05 49.41
CA ILE A 565 18.94 1.02 50.51
C ILE A 565 19.20 0.29 51.83
N SER A 566 18.49 -0.81 52.08
CA SER A 566 18.57 -1.53 53.36
C SER A 566 18.45 -3.04 53.15
N GLY A 567 19.24 -3.79 53.89
CA GLY A 567 19.30 -5.26 53.85
C GLY A 567 20.27 -5.81 52.81
N ASN A 568 20.51 -7.12 52.89
CA ASN A 568 21.38 -7.84 51.97
C ASN A 568 20.56 -8.68 51.01
N ILE A 569 20.93 -8.67 49.73
CA ILE A 569 20.22 -9.40 48.67
C ILE A 569 21.21 -10.26 47.91
N VAL A 570 20.76 -11.44 47.49
CA VAL A 570 21.45 -12.24 46.48
C VAL A 570 20.54 -12.33 45.27
N VAL A 571 21.02 -11.85 44.13
CA VAL A 571 20.27 -11.88 42.87
C VAL A 571 20.94 -12.77 41.84
N ASP A 572 20.12 -13.43 41.06
CA ASP A 572 20.50 -14.13 39.85
C ASP A 572 20.32 -13.18 38.66
N GLU A 573 21.44 -12.69 38.12
CA GLU A 573 21.48 -11.80 36.95
C GLU A 573 21.69 -12.55 35.63
N SER A 574 21.67 -13.89 35.63
CA SER A 574 21.92 -14.73 34.44
C SER A 574 21.09 -14.32 33.22
N SER A 575 19.82 -13.96 33.44
CA SER A 575 18.90 -13.50 32.39
C SER A 575 19.31 -12.19 31.68
N LEU A 576 20.18 -11.38 32.30
CA LEU A 576 20.65 -10.10 31.76
C LEU A 576 22.15 -10.11 31.41
N THR A 577 22.99 -10.68 32.28
CA THR A 577 24.45 -10.68 32.13
C THR A 577 25.02 -11.96 31.53
N GLY A 578 24.21 -13.00 31.39
CA GLY A 578 24.68 -14.35 31.07
C GLY A 578 25.29 -15.06 32.28
N GLU A 579 26.10 -14.40 33.12
CA GLU A 579 26.84 -15.05 34.21
C GLU A 579 25.98 -15.83 35.24
N PRO A 580 26.39 -17.05 35.67
CA PRO A 580 25.50 -17.98 36.39
C PRO A 580 25.63 -17.86 37.91
N LEU A 581 26.66 -17.15 38.37
CA LEU A 581 26.96 -16.97 39.78
C LEU A 581 25.99 -15.94 40.35
N PRO A 582 25.19 -16.30 41.38
CA PRO A 582 24.38 -15.31 42.07
C PRO A 582 25.29 -14.24 42.68
N ILE A 583 24.94 -12.98 42.44
CA ILE A 583 25.73 -11.83 42.88
C ILE A 583 25.10 -11.29 44.15
N ARG A 584 25.94 -11.10 45.19
CA ARG A 584 25.53 -10.41 46.40
C ARG A 584 25.44 -8.91 46.12
N LYS A 585 24.32 -8.32 46.50
CA LYS A 585 24.07 -6.88 46.42
C LYS A 585 24.09 -6.29 47.82
N PHE A 586 24.81 -5.18 47.95
CA PHE A 586 25.03 -4.50 49.21
C PHE A 586 24.23 -3.20 49.24
N THR A 587 23.87 -2.77 50.44
CA THR A 587 23.30 -1.43 50.67
C THR A 587 24.26 -0.36 50.18
N VAL A 588 23.69 0.73 49.67
CA VAL A 588 24.46 1.94 49.35
C VAL A 588 25.07 2.50 50.64
N ASN A 589 26.37 2.83 50.59
CA ASN A 589 27.10 3.43 51.70
C ASN A 589 27.49 4.88 51.34
N ASP A 590 27.59 5.73 52.38
CA ASP A 590 27.99 7.16 52.34
C ASP A 590 29.37 7.40 51.67
N ASP A 591 30.23 6.37 51.63
CA ASP A 591 31.64 6.51 51.21
C ASP A 591 31.85 6.67 49.68
N GLN A 592 30.81 6.52 48.85
CA GLN A 592 30.92 6.68 47.38
C GLN A 592 30.37 8.05 46.93
N PRO A 593 31.22 8.95 46.39
CA PRO A 593 30.79 10.31 46.04
C PRO A 593 29.91 10.38 44.79
N THR A 594 29.92 9.36 43.92
CA THR A 594 29.15 9.33 42.68
C THR A 594 28.61 7.94 42.41
N TYR A 595 27.30 7.84 42.21
CA TYR A 595 26.65 6.59 41.85
C TYR A 595 26.77 6.32 40.35
N ASP A 596 27.49 5.25 40.01
CA ASP A 596 27.59 4.74 38.65
C ASP A 596 26.99 3.32 38.57
N ARG A 597 25.81 3.26 37.95
CA ARG A 597 25.01 2.05 37.75
C ARG A 597 25.78 0.92 37.05
N HIS A 598 26.65 1.24 36.09
CA HIS A 598 27.33 0.24 35.26
C HIS A 598 28.80 0.03 35.66
N GLY A 599 29.37 0.97 36.42
CA GLY A 599 30.71 0.86 37.01
C GLY A 599 30.70 0.35 38.45
N ALA A 600 31.30 1.13 39.35
CA ALA A 600 31.57 0.71 40.73
C ALA A 600 30.31 0.47 41.58
N SER A 601 29.20 1.15 41.27
CA SER A 601 27.95 1.04 42.05
C SER A 601 27.00 -0.04 41.52
N LYS A 602 27.43 -0.85 40.54
CA LYS A 602 26.69 -2.03 40.07
C LYS A 602 26.36 -3.01 41.21
N ILE A 603 27.23 -3.09 42.22
CA ILE A 603 27.01 -3.94 43.42
C ILE A 603 25.83 -3.48 44.29
N HIS A 604 25.36 -2.25 44.12
CA HIS A 604 24.21 -1.67 44.81
C HIS A 604 22.94 -1.67 43.95
N THR A 605 23.05 -2.07 42.69
CA THR A 605 21.98 -1.94 41.69
C THR A 605 21.30 -3.28 41.44
N LEU A 606 19.97 -3.26 41.44
CA LEU A 606 19.07 -4.32 41.04
C LEU A 606 18.53 -4.01 39.64
N PHE A 607 18.50 -5.01 38.77
CA PHE A 607 18.08 -4.84 37.38
C PHE A 607 16.72 -5.50 37.10
N ALA A 608 15.90 -4.88 36.25
CA ALA A 608 14.62 -5.42 35.82
C ALA A 608 14.80 -6.76 35.07
N GLY A 609 14.05 -7.78 35.49
CA GLY A 609 14.08 -9.12 34.92
C GLY A 609 15.06 -10.09 35.58
N THR A 610 15.85 -9.64 36.57
CA THR A 610 16.65 -10.55 37.40
C THR A 610 15.80 -11.17 38.49
N THR A 611 16.22 -12.33 38.99
CA THR A 611 15.45 -13.09 39.99
C THR A 611 16.14 -13.01 41.35
N VAL A 612 15.37 -12.74 42.40
CA VAL A 612 15.90 -12.64 43.76
C VAL A 612 16.04 -14.05 44.37
N ALA A 613 17.27 -14.47 44.64
CA ALA A 613 17.56 -15.80 45.20
C ALA A 613 17.40 -15.83 46.72
N GLN A 614 17.90 -14.79 47.40
CA GLN A 614 17.86 -14.67 48.86
C GLN A 614 17.73 -13.21 49.27
N VAL A 615 17.02 -12.98 50.38
CA VAL A 615 16.87 -11.68 51.04
C VAL A 615 17.14 -11.85 52.53
N THR A 616 17.94 -10.95 53.10
CA THR A 616 18.20 -10.87 54.54
C THR A 616 17.92 -9.42 54.96
N PRO A 617 16.79 -9.15 55.65
CA PRO A 617 16.50 -7.82 56.18
C PRO A 617 17.58 -7.32 57.15
N ALA A 618 17.69 -6.00 57.31
CA ALA A 618 18.51 -5.41 58.36
C ALA A 618 17.88 -5.69 59.74
N SER A 619 18.68 -5.64 60.80
CA SER A 619 18.29 -6.05 62.17
C SER A 619 17.07 -5.33 62.75
N ASP A 620 16.68 -4.18 62.17
CA ASP A 620 15.59 -3.32 62.63
C ASP A 620 14.45 -3.14 61.59
N GLU A 621 14.44 -3.92 60.51
CA GLU A 621 13.44 -3.80 59.44
C GLU A 621 12.78 -5.12 59.06
N ASP A 622 11.45 -5.10 58.81
CA ASP A 622 10.68 -6.27 58.39
C ASP A 622 10.99 -6.72 56.95
N TYR A 623 11.43 -5.79 56.10
CA TYR A 623 11.66 -6.01 54.68
C TYR A 623 12.97 -5.39 54.21
N VAL A 624 13.57 -6.00 53.20
CA VAL A 624 14.67 -5.40 52.45
C VAL A 624 14.09 -4.28 51.57
N LYS A 625 14.67 -3.07 51.65
CA LYS A 625 14.21 -1.89 50.92
C LYS A 625 15.10 -1.60 49.72
N ALA A 626 14.48 -1.37 48.57
CA ALA A 626 15.16 -0.87 47.39
C ALA A 626 14.44 0.35 46.79
N LEU A 627 15.20 1.39 46.40
CA LEU A 627 14.71 2.59 45.75
C LEU A 627 14.58 2.36 44.25
N VAL A 628 13.43 2.61 43.66
CA VAL A 628 13.25 2.49 42.22
C VAL A 628 14.02 3.60 41.52
N TYR A 629 14.91 3.24 40.61
CA TYR A 629 15.73 4.17 39.84
C TYR A 629 15.14 4.43 38.45
N GLU A 630 14.90 3.37 37.67
CA GLU A 630 14.36 3.47 36.32
C GLU A 630 13.22 2.46 36.08
N THR A 631 12.30 2.83 35.20
CA THR A 631 11.09 2.07 34.88
C THR A 631 10.84 2.04 33.37
N ALA A 632 9.99 1.12 32.92
CA ALA A 632 9.56 0.95 31.54
C ALA A 632 10.74 0.86 30.54
N THR A 633 10.67 1.62 29.44
CA THR A 633 11.65 1.61 28.34
C THR A 633 13.02 2.17 28.73
N SER A 634 13.13 2.87 29.85
CA SER A 634 14.41 3.38 30.37
C SER A 634 15.26 2.29 31.02
N THR A 635 14.66 1.17 31.44
CA THR A 635 15.39 0.03 32.02
C THR A 635 16.22 -0.73 31.00
N ASP A 636 17.27 -1.44 31.41
CA ASP A 636 18.10 -2.23 30.49
C ASP A 636 17.28 -3.28 29.72
N LYS A 637 16.43 -4.03 30.44
CA LYS A 637 15.47 -4.96 29.83
C LYS A 637 14.47 -4.24 28.93
N GLY A 638 13.96 -3.09 29.35
CA GLY A 638 13.03 -2.27 28.57
C GLY A 638 13.64 -1.77 27.26
N GLN A 639 14.91 -1.38 27.26
CA GLN A 639 15.64 -0.96 26.06
C GLN A 639 15.84 -2.14 25.09
N LEU A 640 16.13 -3.35 25.61
CA LEU A 640 16.20 -4.57 24.80
C LEU A 640 14.85 -4.88 24.15
N VAL A 641 13.77 -4.87 24.94
CA VAL A 641 12.40 -5.07 24.43
C VAL A 641 12.04 -4.00 23.40
N HIS A 642 12.35 -2.73 23.66
CA HIS A 642 12.12 -1.62 22.72
C HIS A 642 12.84 -1.83 21.39
N LYS A 643 14.11 -2.27 21.40
CA LYS A 643 14.88 -2.61 20.19
C LYS A 643 14.28 -3.81 19.43
N ILE A 644 13.63 -4.75 20.12
CA ILE A 644 12.93 -5.89 19.50
C ILE A 644 11.61 -5.44 18.84
N LEU A 645 10.85 -4.55 19.49
CA LEU A 645 9.57 -4.05 18.97
C LEU A 645 9.72 -3.07 17.82
N PHE A 646 10.76 -2.23 17.88
CA PHE A 646 11.04 -1.20 16.88
C PHE A 646 12.45 -1.40 16.30
N PRO A 647 12.69 -2.53 15.59
CA PRO A 647 13.99 -2.81 15.02
C PRO A 647 14.33 -1.77 13.95
N VAL A 648 15.61 -1.41 13.88
CA VAL A 648 16.12 -0.66 12.73
C VAL A 648 15.96 -1.53 11.49
N GLY A 649 15.48 -0.94 10.39
CA GLY A 649 15.33 -1.65 9.14
C GLY A 649 16.69 -2.08 8.61
N ILE A 650 16.87 -3.38 8.37
CA ILE A 650 18.07 -3.92 7.73
C ILE A 650 17.71 -4.22 6.28
N SER A 651 18.43 -3.63 5.34
CA SER A 651 18.26 -3.91 3.90
C SER A 651 19.39 -4.82 3.43
N PHE A 652 19.04 -5.96 2.83
CA PHE A 652 20.02 -6.92 2.34
C PHE A 652 20.40 -6.69 0.89
N ILE A 653 21.50 -7.29 0.46
CA ILE A 653 21.84 -7.41 -0.96
C ILE A 653 20.69 -8.01 -1.77
N PHE A 654 19.94 -8.98 -1.24
CA PHE A 654 18.77 -9.55 -1.92
C PHE A 654 17.65 -8.53 -2.11
N ASP A 655 17.31 -7.73 -1.10
CA ASP A 655 16.28 -6.69 -1.21
C ASP A 655 16.69 -5.60 -2.20
N GLU A 656 17.98 -5.23 -2.20
CA GLU A 656 18.53 -4.27 -3.15
C GLU A 656 18.61 -4.84 -4.58
N GLN A 657 18.96 -6.11 -4.74
CA GLN A 657 18.95 -6.81 -6.03
C GLN A 657 17.53 -7.03 -6.56
N LEU A 658 16.56 -7.29 -5.68
CA LEU A 658 15.16 -7.46 -6.06
C LEU A 658 14.62 -6.19 -6.72
N LYS A 659 15.02 -5.00 -6.25
CA LYS A 659 14.68 -3.73 -6.92
C LYS A 659 15.24 -3.67 -8.34
N ILE A 660 16.48 -4.12 -8.55
CA ILE A 660 17.08 -4.21 -9.89
C ILE A 660 16.29 -5.18 -10.76
N VAL A 661 15.94 -6.35 -10.24
CA VAL A 661 15.12 -7.35 -10.95
C VAL A 661 13.78 -6.74 -11.36
N ILE A 662 13.10 -6.02 -10.47
CA ILE A 662 11.84 -5.34 -10.77
C ILE A 662 12.04 -4.28 -11.87
N ILE A 663 13.14 -3.51 -11.85
CA ILE A 663 13.44 -2.52 -12.89
C ILE A 663 13.69 -3.22 -14.24
N ILE A 664 14.48 -4.29 -14.28
CA ILE A 664 14.74 -5.07 -15.50
C ILE A 664 13.43 -5.64 -16.06
N LEU A 665 12.62 -6.24 -15.19
CA LEU A 665 11.32 -6.78 -15.53
C LEU A 665 10.35 -5.71 -16.03
N ALA A 666 10.36 -4.52 -15.43
CA ALA A 666 9.57 -3.38 -15.90
C ALA A 666 10.04 -2.90 -17.28
N CYS A 667 11.35 -2.79 -17.52
CA CYS A 667 11.91 -2.46 -18.83
C CYS A 667 11.52 -3.50 -19.89
N TRP A 668 11.62 -4.79 -19.56
CA TRP A 668 11.18 -5.88 -20.43
C TRP A 668 9.68 -5.82 -20.69
N GLY A 669 8.89 -5.50 -19.67
CA GLY A 669 7.46 -5.24 -19.77
C GLY A 669 7.10 -4.14 -20.76
N ILE A 670 7.75 -2.98 -20.61
CA ILE A 670 7.57 -1.83 -21.50
C ILE A 670 7.98 -2.21 -22.94
N PHE A 671 9.06 -2.98 -23.09
CA PHE A 671 9.47 -3.49 -24.39
C PHE A 671 8.41 -4.41 -25.01
N LEU A 672 7.86 -5.38 -24.26
CA LEU A 672 6.79 -6.26 -24.73
C LEU A 672 5.51 -5.47 -25.05
N PHE A 673 5.16 -4.48 -24.23
CA PHE A 673 4.04 -3.58 -24.48
C PHE A 673 4.22 -2.82 -25.80
N ALA A 674 5.39 -2.20 -26.01
CA ALA A 674 5.72 -1.49 -27.24
C ALA A 674 5.73 -2.43 -28.46
N MET A 675 6.25 -3.64 -28.30
CA MET A 675 6.24 -4.67 -29.35
C MET A 675 4.81 -5.11 -29.70
N GLY A 676 3.94 -5.27 -28.70
CA GLY A 676 2.52 -5.60 -28.89
C GLY A 676 1.79 -4.52 -29.70
N LEU A 677 1.99 -3.25 -29.35
CA LEU A 677 1.48 -2.10 -30.14
C LEU A 677 2.03 -2.11 -31.57
N TRP A 678 3.30 -2.45 -31.74
CA TRP A 678 3.95 -2.48 -33.05
C TRP A 678 3.47 -3.63 -33.96
N LEU A 679 3.17 -4.81 -33.40
CA LEU A 679 2.80 -5.99 -34.16
C LEU A 679 1.33 -5.97 -34.63
N MET A 680 0.42 -5.42 -33.82
CA MET A 680 -1.04 -5.55 -34.01
C MET A 680 -1.73 -4.33 -34.67
N LYS A 681 -0.97 -3.51 -35.44
CA LYS A 681 -1.34 -2.21 -36.07
C LYS A 681 -2.77 -2.01 -36.60
N LYS A 682 -3.53 -3.07 -36.89
CA LYS A 682 -4.90 -3.01 -37.43
C LYS A 682 -5.98 -2.64 -36.42
N SER A 683 -5.75 -2.82 -35.11
CA SER A 683 -6.69 -2.39 -34.06
C SER A 683 -5.92 -1.80 -32.87
N PRO A 684 -5.92 -0.45 -32.69
CA PRO A 684 -5.17 0.20 -31.62
C PRO A 684 -5.69 -0.16 -30.23
N THR A 685 -6.99 -0.38 -30.08
CA THR A 685 -7.65 -0.78 -28.83
C THR A 685 -7.26 -2.20 -28.43
N ALA A 686 -7.37 -3.16 -29.34
CA ALA A 686 -6.98 -4.55 -29.08
C ALA A 686 -5.49 -4.65 -28.74
N SER A 687 -4.63 -3.95 -29.49
CA SER A 687 -3.18 -3.92 -29.25
C SER A 687 -2.83 -3.43 -27.85
N TRP A 688 -3.53 -2.40 -27.35
CA TRP A 688 -3.34 -1.88 -26.00
C TRP A 688 -3.67 -2.93 -24.94
N PHE A 689 -4.81 -3.62 -25.06
CA PHE A 689 -5.19 -4.65 -24.10
C PHE A 689 -4.21 -5.83 -24.07
N TYR A 690 -3.80 -6.34 -25.24
CA TYR A 690 -2.80 -7.41 -25.31
C TYR A 690 -1.47 -6.98 -24.70
N GLY A 691 -1.01 -5.76 -25.02
CA GLY A 691 0.18 -5.20 -24.39
C GLY A 691 0.06 -5.10 -22.87
N MET A 692 -1.08 -4.63 -22.37
CA MET A 692 -1.34 -4.51 -20.92
C MET A 692 -1.41 -5.87 -20.23
N PHE A 693 -1.96 -6.91 -20.87
CA PHE A 693 -1.90 -8.27 -20.33
C PHE A 693 -0.47 -8.80 -20.26
N CYS A 694 0.36 -8.56 -21.28
CA CYS A 694 1.77 -8.91 -21.19
C CYS A 694 2.47 -8.18 -20.03
N LEU A 695 2.16 -6.89 -19.83
CA LEU A 695 2.69 -6.09 -18.73
C LEU A 695 2.19 -6.60 -17.36
N ALA A 696 0.95 -7.07 -17.29
CA ALA A 696 0.34 -7.59 -16.06
C ALA A 696 1.03 -8.85 -15.53
N GLN A 697 1.57 -9.69 -16.42
CA GLN A 697 2.19 -10.97 -16.03
C GLN A 697 3.63 -10.85 -15.50
N ILE A 698 4.17 -9.63 -15.44
CA ILE A 698 5.50 -9.38 -14.91
C ILE A 698 5.60 -9.73 -13.41
N LEU A 699 4.54 -9.42 -12.66
CA LEU A 699 4.50 -9.62 -11.22
C LEU A 699 3.48 -10.69 -10.89
N SER A 700 3.96 -11.90 -10.57
CA SER A 700 3.10 -13.01 -10.18
C SER A 700 2.32 -12.66 -8.91
N PRO A 701 0.99 -12.86 -8.91
CA PRO A 701 0.18 -12.46 -7.77
C PRO A 701 0.45 -13.23 -6.48
N LEU A 702 0.99 -14.44 -6.61
CA LEU A 702 1.32 -15.30 -5.49
C LEU A 702 2.65 -14.92 -4.83
N LEU A 703 3.49 -14.07 -5.44
CA LEU A 703 4.86 -13.85 -4.98
C LEU A 703 4.96 -13.40 -3.51
N PRO A 704 4.23 -12.36 -3.03
CA PRO A 704 4.35 -11.94 -1.63
C PRO A 704 3.81 -12.96 -0.65
N ALA A 705 2.75 -13.69 -1.04
CA ALA A 705 2.19 -14.74 -0.20
C ALA A 705 3.12 -15.95 -0.14
N ALA A 706 3.73 -16.35 -1.26
CA ALA A 706 4.70 -17.43 -1.32
C ALA A 706 5.92 -17.14 -0.43
N LEU A 707 6.42 -15.91 -0.43
CA LEU A 707 7.53 -15.49 0.45
C LEU A 707 7.14 -15.60 1.93
N VAL A 708 5.97 -15.09 2.32
CA VAL A 708 5.50 -15.12 3.72
C VAL A 708 5.16 -16.54 4.16
N VAL A 709 4.54 -17.35 3.30
CA VAL A 709 4.24 -18.76 3.56
C VAL A 709 5.53 -19.56 3.69
N GLY A 710 6.51 -19.34 2.81
CA GLY A 710 7.83 -19.99 2.89
C GLY A 710 8.53 -19.69 4.21
N GLN A 711 8.54 -18.43 4.63
CA GLN A 711 9.07 -18.02 5.94
C GLN A 711 8.29 -18.62 7.11
N SER A 712 6.96 -18.67 7.02
CA SER A 712 6.10 -19.28 8.05
C SER A 712 6.31 -20.78 8.19
N VAL A 713 6.48 -21.51 7.08
CA VAL A 713 6.79 -22.94 7.08
C VAL A 713 8.18 -23.19 7.68
N ALA A 714 9.16 -22.35 7.33
CA ALA A 714 10.48 -22.41 7.95
C ALA A 714 10.41 -22.15 9.47
N ALA A 715 9.63 -21.15 9.90
CA ALA A 715 9.40 -20.86 11.31
C ALA A 715 8.71 -22.02 12.05
N ASP A 716 7.73 -22.70 11.43
CA ASP A 716 7.08 -23.86 12.04
C ASP A 716 8.03 -25.07 12.17
N ARG A 717 8.88 -25.29 11.16
CA ARG A 717 9.95 -26.32 11.23
C ARG A 717 10.94 -26.03 12.36
N LEU A 718 11.31 -24.78 12.56
CA LEU A 718 12.16 -24.33 13.66
C LEU A 718 11.46 -24.51 15.01
N ARG A 719 10.16 -24.20 15.08
CA ARG A 719 9.34 -24.38 16.29
C ARG A 719 9.29 -25.83 16.75
N LYS A 720 9.19 -26.79 15.82
CA LYS A 720 9.25 -28.23 16.15
C LYS A 720 10.57 -28.63 16.81
N LYS A 721 11.64 -27.85 16.59
CA LYS A 721 12.95 -27.98 17.25
C LYS A 721 13.11 -27.08 18.48
N LYS A 722 12.01 -26.55 19.02
CA LYS A 722 11.98 -25.58 20.14
C LYS A 722 12.69 -24.25 19.84
N VAL A 723 12.88 -23.90 18.57
CA VAL A 723 13.42 -22.59 18.15
C VAL A 723 12.26 -21.67 17.78
N TYR A 724 12.06 -20.61 18.56
CA TYR A 724 10.95 -19.68 18.38
C TYR A 724 11.43 -18.41 17.68
N CYS A 725 10.99 -18.21 16.43
CA CYS A 725 11.29 -16.99 15.68
C CYS A 725 10.28 -15.88 16.04
N VAL A 726 10.80 -14.69 16.33
CA VAL A 726 10.01 -13.47 16.59
C VAL A 726 9.80 -12.65 15.32
N ASP A 727 10.84 -12.59 14.47
CA ASP A 727 10.85 -11.82 13.22
C ASP A 727 11.11 -12.79 12.04
N LEU A 728 10.05 -13.09 11.26
CA LEU A 728 10.08 -14.09 10.19
C LEU A 728 11.07 -13.77 9.06
N PRO A 729 11.13 -12.52 8.53
CA PRO A 729 12.16 -12.10 7.59
C PRO A 729 13.59 -12.44 8.01
N ARG A 730 13.89 -12.41 9.32
CA ARG A 730 15.24 -12.70 9.83
C ARG A 730 15.68 -14.16 9.70
N ILE A 731 14.76 -15.09 9.43
CA ILE A 731 15.09 -16.51 9.23
C ILE A 731 16.03 -16.69 8.03
N ILE A 732 15.87 -15.88 6.97
CA ILE A 732 16.73 -15.94 5.79
C ILE A 732 18.16 -15.52 6.13
N ILE A 733 18.32 -14.57 7.06
CA ILE A 733 19.62 -14.06 7.54
C ILE A 733 20.41 -15.15 8.24
N ALA A 734 19.74 -15.99 9.04
CA ALA A 734 20.39 -17.06 9.79
C ALA A 734 21.17 -18.04 8.88
N GLY A 735 20.80 -18.16 7.59
CA GLY A 735 21.52 -18.98 6.61
C GLY A 735 22.79 -18.35 6.04
N LYS A 736 23.07 -17.06 6.32
CA LYS A 736 24.25 -16.33 5.86
C LYS A 736 25.21 -15.93 6.98
N VAL A 737 24.97 -16.42 8.20
CA VAL A 737 25.84 -16.15 9.35
C VAL A 737 27.21 -16.80 9.11
N GLN A 738 28.27 -15.98 9.08
CA GLN A 738 29.66 -16.44 8.95
C GLN A 738 30.36 -16.51 10.31
N ILE A 739 30.02 -15.61 11.23
CA ILE A 739 30.61 -15.52 12.56
C ILE A 739 29.55 -15.92 13.58
N PHE A 740 29.81 -16.98 14.33
CA PHE A 740 28.98 -17.40 15.45
C PHE A 740 29.62 -16.92 16.75
N CYS A 741 29.06 -15.86 17.32
CA CYS A 741 29.42 -15.41 18.66
C CYS A 741 28.58 -16.20 19.66
N PHE A 742 29.22 -17.07 20.43
CA PHE A 742 28.55 -17.80 21.51
C PHE A 742 28.78 -17.07 22.82
N ASP A 743 27.69 -16.83 23.57
CA ASP A 743 27.82 -16.53 24.98
C ASP A 743 28.26 -17.80 25.73
N LYS A 744 29.04 -17.65 26.80
CA LYS A 744 29.54 -18.78 27.58
C LYS A 744 28.41 -19.37 28.42
N THR A 745 27.80 -18.53 29.25
CA THR A 745 26.89 -19.00 30.29
C THR A 745 25.45 -19.04 29.79
N GLY A 746 24.69 -20.08 30.14
CA GLY A 746 23.31 -20.26 29.71
C GLY A 746 23.17 -20.68 28.23
N THR A 747 24.26 -20.60 27.46
CA THR A 747 24.35 -21.05 26.07
C THR A 747 25.27 -22.27 25.93
N LEU A 748 26.55 -22.17 26.29
CA LEU A 748 27.49 -23.30 26.26
C LEU A 748 27.46 -24.11 27.56
N THR A 749 27.24 -23.45 28.71
CA THR A 749 27.07 -24.10 30.01
C THR A 749 25.61 -24.05 30.46
N LYS A 750 25.19 -25.01 31.30
CA LYS A 750 23.90 -24.94 32.00
C LYS A 750 23.85 -23.68 32.88
N GLU A 751 22.64 -23.20 33.15
CA GLU A 751 22.40 -22.17 34.16
C GLU A 751 22.60 -22.74 35.57
N GLY A 752 23.14 -21.92 36.47
CA GLY A 752 23.41 -22.30 37.86
C GLY A 752 24.72 -23.06 38.09
N LEU A 753 24.88 -23.54 39.33
CA LEU A 753 26.07 -24.26 39.78
C LEU A 753 25.69 -25.70 40.14
N GLU A 754 26.36 -26.67 39.52
CA GLU A 754 26.30 -28.08 39.92
C GLU A 754 27.56 -28.40 40.74
N PHE A 755 27.39 -28.87 41.98
CA PHE A 755 28.51 -29.33 42.80
C PHE A 755 28.97 -30.71 42.30
N TYR A 756 30.23 -30.83 41.89
CA TYR A 756 30.79 -32.06 41.31
C TYR A 756 31.55 -32.94 42.31
N GLY A 757 31.85 -32.43 43.52
CA GLY A 757 32.58 -33.17 44.55
C GLY A 757 33.45 -32.29 45.42
#